data_AF-A0A9P8ZWY5-F1
#
_entry.id   AF-A0A9P8ZWY5-F1
#
_cell.length_a   1.000
_cell.length_b   1.000
_cell.length_c   1.000
_cell.angle_alpha   90.00
_cell.angle_beta   90.00
_cell.angle_gamma   90.00
#
_symmetry.space_group_name_H-M   'P 1'
#
loop_
_entity.id
_entity.type
_entity.pdbx_description
1 polymer ?
#
loop_
_entity_poly.entity_id
_entity_poly.type
_entity_poly.pdbx_seq_one_letter_code
_entity_poly.pdbx_strand_id
1 'polypeptide(L)'
;MATKELASCKQCRRRKVKCDRTGHCCGACSRLRLNCSFGNNKLTSVDDREPASHVTEAGIKRLRARNACQQCRSQKARCSGTGPCERCQARGENCELITENPLSSGQQPCTINNHNSASLEITYSAGVADVNVLLLDRSAVKQYIEAYFDNIDPISCVFLHRAKVLSDWSRGKIYDDLTVLICALGLLHNGHSQQHRDVSRCWVRAVQSRIMAHVERQTLDQLQNIVLLVQYHFLISNIPETWNLISLAARLAFTLRLNYEHHGIEPAKQESQRRLLWAIYQLDRMLSGGVEDLAVCPVERMHIRLPCDDHSFHRDIPSRAPRLNDYEHSDALSVGILAYHIRLNATRDRILRYTKRIRREGSAPSLTKPTLQVLEQELKTFLEHLPDDLKLTSDQLLLMSHTKDAQAYNMLHIHWLQCHCDLYRFLIPGIRESVDSHAFRNTPTEYVDYCQKACLESALRLCDLWTAIAQLEFQKPVNDVFFAISIYQVTQIINHLCQLLPQNGPHCLQNVKASLYGALDLAKPLRKMYPRVESCLKDIGHLLQVLGQNAGDMQKPTNRGPQPNLHHLPSLHSLIPEYSEQNGVVIDLPALGISPRTVAAPEPLQAMSTQPPHTLPVIPQLSDHIVRPYLQSGECDSLNFVEQTEFEPANIFDMQFNGYYDPVQNDLISAFVV
;
A
#
# COMPACT_ATOMS: atom_id res chain seq x y z
N MET A 1 -46.10 -58.20 8.48
CA MET A 1 -44.64 -58.21 8.76
C MET A 1 -43.93 -57.58 7.57
N ALA A 2 -43.21 -56.47 7.76
CA ALA A 2 -42.45 -55.83 6.68
C ALA A 2 -41.02 -56.38 6.63
N THR A 3 -40.59 -56.88 5.48
CA THR A 3 -39.26 -57.46 5.26
C THR A 3 -38.18 -56.39 5.22
N LYS A 4 -37.23 -56.45 6.16
CA LYS A 4 -36.08 -55.55 6.25
C LYS A 4 -35.14 -55.81 5.05
N GLU A 5 -35.00 -54.87 4.12
CA GLU A 5 -34.07 -55.01 2.99
C GLU A 5 -32.63 -55.23 3.50
N LEU A 6 -31.96 -56.27 3.00
CA LEU A 6 -30.53 -56.49 3.27
C LEU A 6 -29.67 -55.43 2.58
N ALA A 7 -28.79 -54.80 3.35
CA ALA A 7 -27.82 -53.83 2.82
C ALA A 7 -26.85 -54.47 1.82
N SER A 8 -26.36 -53.69 0.85
CA SER A 8 -25.35 -54.14 -0.11
C SER A 8 -24.00 -54.43 0.55
N CYS A 9 -23.26 -55.43 0.05
CA CYS A 9 -21.97 -55.78 0.62
C CYS A 9 -20.95 -54.63 0.52
N LYS A 10 -20.03 -54.55 1.50
CA LYS A 10 -19.03 -53.47 1.60
C LYS A 10 -18.21 -53.31 0.31
N GLN A 11 -17.87 -54.42 -0.35
CA GLN A 11 -17.07 -54.46 -1.58
C GLN A 11 -17.83 -53.86 -2.78
N CYS A 12 -19.10 -54.21 -2.97
CA CYS A 12 -19.94 -53.60 -4.01
C CYS A 12 -20.22 -52.12 -3.71
N ARG A 13 -20.45 -51.77 -2.44
CA ARG A 13 -20.68 -50.38 -2.00
C ARG A 13 -19.45 -49.49 -2.26
N ARG A 14 -18.25 -49.92 -1.86
CA ARG A 14 -16.98 -49.19 -2.15
C ARG A 14 -16.75 -49.01 -3.66
N ARG A 15 -17.09 -50.03 -4.46
CA ARG A 15 -16.98 -50.00 -5.93
C ARG A 15 -18.14 -49.29 -6.64
N LYS A 16 -19.15 -48.81 -5.91
CA LYS A 16 -20.39 -48.19 -6.45
C LYS A 16 -21.10 -49.04 -7.52
N VAL A 17 -21.08 -50.37 -7.39
CA VAL A 17 -21.76 -51.31 -8.31
C VAL A 17 -23.00 -51.95 -7.67
N LYS A 18 -24.00 -52.29 -8.48
CA LYS A 18 -25.23 -52.95 -8.01
C LYS A 18 -24.89 -54.31 -7.39
N CYS A 19 -25.28 -54.49 -6.14
CA CYS A 19 -25.15 -55.76 -5.41
C CYS A 19 -26.45 -56.53 -5.56
N ASP A 20 -26.36 -57.79 -5.95
CA ASP A 20 -27.49 -58.73 -6.10
C ASP A 20 -27.98 -59.30 -4.76
N ARG A 21 -27.27 -59.05 -3.64
CA ARG A 21 -27.69 -59.39 -2.26
C ARG A 21 -28.00 -60.89 -2.02
N THR A 22 -27.50 -61.76 -2.90
CA THR A 22 -27.77 -63.20 -2.92
C THR A 22 -26.75 -64.01 -2.11
N GLY A 23 -27.25 -64.85 -1.20
CA GLY A 23 -26.51 -65.90 -0.50
C GLY A 23 -25.27 -65.44 0.28
N HIS A 24 -24.33 -66.37 0.48
CA HIS A 24 -23.07 -66.13 1.19
C HIS A 24 -22.02 -65.37 0.37
N CYS A 25 -22.25 -65.11 -0.92
CA CYS A 25 -21.38 -64.28 -1.74
C CYS A 25 -22.15 -63.76 -2.95
N CYS A 26 -22.34 -62.44 -3.02
CA CYS A 26 -23.04 -61.81 -4.14
C CYS A 26 -22.31 -62.06 -5.49
N GLY A 27 -23.04 -62.26 -6.58
CA GLY A 27 -22.51 -62.62 -7.90
C GLY A 27 -21.57 -61.58 -8.52
N ALA A 28 -21.64 -60.31 -8.07
CA ALA A 28 -20.67 -59.27 -8.43
C ALA A 28 -19.29 -59.43 -7.76
N CYS A 29 -19.22 -60.04 -6.57
CA CYS A 29 -17.97 -60.39 -5.90
C CYS A 29 -17.45 -61.77 -6.34
N SER A 30 -18.35 -62.75 -6.49
CA SER A 30 -18.02 -64.11 -6.95
C SER A 30 -17.30 -64.11 -8.31
N ARG A 31 -17.87 -63.44 -9.33
CA ARG A 31 -17.25 -63.30 -10.67
C ARG A 31 -15.85 -62.68 -10.66
N LEU A 32 -15.53 -61.87 -9.65
CA LEU A 32 -14.27 -61.15 -9.54
C LEU A 32 -13.37 -61.72 -8.43
N ARG A 33 -13.72 -62.88 -7.87
CA ARG A 33 -13.01 -63.59 -6.80
C ARG A 33 -12.64 -62.69 -5.61
N LEU A 34 -13.54 -61.76 -5.26
CA LEU A 34 -13.37 -60.86 -4.12
C LEU A 34 -13.97 -61.48 -2.85
N ASN A 35 -13.26 -61.35 -1.72
CA ASN A 35 -13.79 -61.70 -0.40
C ASN A 35 -15.02 -60.85 -0.09
N CYS A 36 -16.21 -61.41 -0.29
CA CYS A 36 -17.48 -60.72 -0.09
C CYS A 36 -17.84 -60.69 1.39
N SER A 37 -18.23 -59.52 1.90
CA SER A 37 -18.65 -59.35 3.30
C SER A 37 -19.95 -60.06 3.70
N PHE A 38 -20.56 -60.84 2.82
CA PHE A 38 -21.63 -61.80 3.15
C PHE A 38 -21.11 -63.22 3.46
N GLY A 39 -19.85 -63.52 3.17
CA GLY A 39 -19.26 -64.85 3.27
C GLY A 39 -18.44 -65.01 4.54
N ASN A 40 -18.85 -65.94 5.40
CA ASN A 40 -18.25 -66.13 6.72
C ASN A 40 -17.22 -67.27 6.75
N ASN A 41 -16.44 -67.47 5.68
CA ASN A 41 -15.53 -68.61 5.55
C ASN A 41 -14.05 -68.20 5.56
N LYS A 42 -13.29 -68.81 6.49
CA LYS A 42 -11.88 -68.51 6.75
C LYS A 42 -10.99 -69.11 5.66
N LEU A 43 -10.40 -68.25 4.82
CA LEU A 43 -9.24 -68.59 3.99
C LEU A 43 -8.14 -67.57 4.29
N THR A 44 -7.18 -68.00 5.11
CA THR A 44 -5.93 -67.31 5.52
C THR A 44 -6.08 -65.87 6.01
N SER A 45 -5.93 -65.67 7.32
CA SER A 45 -5.73 -64.37 7.94
C SER A 45 -4.47 -63.68 7.38
N VAL A 46 -4.65 -62.52 6.76
CA VAL A 46 -3.60 -61.53 6.51
C VAL A 46 -3.97 -60.33 7.36
N ASP A 47 -3.01 -59.83 8.14
CA ASP A 47 -3.18 -58.74 9.10
C ASP A 47 -3.91 -57.51 8.54
N ASP A 48 -4.60 -56.77 9.41
CA ASP A 48 -5.01 -55.38 9.20
C ASP A 48 -3.78 -54.44 9.18
N ARG A 49 -2.92 -54.64 8.17
CA ARG A 49 -1.82 -53.75 7.79
C ARG A 49 -2.07 -53.20 6.39
N GLU A 50 -1.41 -52.09 6.07
CA GLU A 50 -1.67 -51.27 4.88
C GLU A 50 -1.74 -52.07 3.58
N PRO A 51 -2.63 -51.70 2.63
CA PRO A 51 -2.83 -52.45 1.40
C PRO A 51 -1.56 -52.44 0.54
N ALA A 52 -0.99 -53.63 0.31
CA ALA A 52 0.16 -53.82 -0.56
C ALA A 52 -0.02 -53.09 -1.91
N SER A 53 1.01 -52.39 -2.35
CA SER A 53 1.00 -51.39 -3.44
C SER A 53 0.44 -51.87 -4.79
N HIS A 54 0.33 -53.19 -4.99
CA HIS A 54 -0.16 -53.86 -6.19
C HIS A 54 -1.68 -54.12 -6.23
N VAL A 55 -2.43 -53.78 -5.17
CA VAL A 55 -3.87 -54.00 -5.08
C VAL A 55 -4.59 -52.69 -4.76
N THR A 56 -5.78 -52.49 -5.31
CA THR A 56 -6.67 -51.36 -4.94
C THR A 56 -7.39 -51.65 -3.62
N GLU A 57 -7.92 -50.62 -2.94
CA GLU A 57 -8.80 -50.76 -1.74
C GLU A 57 -10.05 -51.63 -1.96
N ALA A 58 -10.34 -51.96 -3.22
CA ALA A 58 -11.42 -52.82 -3.68
C ALA A 58 -10.98 -54.29 -3.95
N GLY A 59 -9.72 -54.65 -3.69
CA GLY A 59 -9.19 -56.02 -3.83
C GLY A 59 -8.76 -56.43 -5.24
N ILE A 60 -8.65 -55.49 -6.19
CA ILE A 60 -8.30 -55.78 -7.60
C ILE A 60 -6.84 -55.41 -7.87
N LYS A 61 -6.10 -56.33 -8.52
CA LYS A 61 -4.68 -56.17 -8.94
C LYS A 61 -4.54 -54.97 -9.90
N ARG A 62 -3.64 -54.03 -9.60
CA ARG A 62 -3.43 -52.82 -10.40
C ARG A 62 -2.75 -53.14 -11.74
N LEU A 63 -3.44 -52.89 -12.85
CA LEU A 63 -2.98 -53.17 -14.22
C LEU A 63 -2.21 -52.01 -14.90
N ARG A 64 -2.00 -50.89 -14.22
CA ARG A 64 -1.19 -49.75 -14.68
C ARG A 64 -0.44 -49.13 -13.50
N ALA A 65 0.85 -48.90 -13.67
CA ALA A 65 1.67 -48.15 -12.71
C ALA A 65 1.24 -46.68 -12.63
N ARG A 66 1.35 -46.06 -11.44
CA ARG A 66 1.05 -44.62 -11.24
C ARG A 66 2.10 -43.75 -11.92
N ASN A 67 3.37 -44.09 -11.72
CA ASN A 67 4.53 -43.55 -12.43
C ASN A 67 5.24 -44.69 -13.16
N ALA A 68 5.62 -44.48 -14.43
CA ALA A 68 6.55 -45.38 -15.13
C ALA A 68 8.00 -44.93 -14.84
N CYS A 69 8.94 -45.88 -14.77
CA CYS A 69 10.36 -45.55 -14.69
C CYS A 69 10.80 -44.72 -15.90
N GLN A 70 11.88 -43.95 -15.75
CA GLN A 70 12.37 -43.04 -16.80
C GLN A 70 12.62 -43.78 -18.13
N GLN A 71 13.19 -44.99 -18.09
CA GLN A 71 13.51 -45.77 -19.28
C GLN A 71 12.29 -46.41 -19.97
N CYS A 72 11.20 -46.67 -19.25
CA CYS A 72 9.92 -47.05 -19.89
C CYS A 72 9.15 -45.83 -20.39
N ARG A 73 9.30 -44.67 -19.75
CA ARG A 73 8.69 -43.40 -20.17
C ARG A 73 9.31 -42.88 -21.47
N SER A 74 10.65 -42.90 -21.58
CA SER A 74 11.38 -42.51 -22.79
C SER A 74 10.99 -43.37 -23.99
N GLN A 75 10.93 -44.69 -23.81
CA GLN A 75 10.57 -45.67 -24.84
C GLN A 75 9.05 -45.83 -25.06
N LYS A 76 8.20 -44.99 -24.44
CA LYS A 76 6.71 -45.06 -24.49
C LYS A 76 6.14 -46.47 -24.23
N ALA A 77 6.77 -47.25 -23.36
CA ALA A 77 6.47 -48.65 -23.12
C ALA A 77 5.75 -48.89 -21.78
N ARG A 78 5.10 -50.06 -21.65
CA ARG A 78 4.46 -50.47 -20.39
C ARG A 78 5.52 -50.76 -19.32
N CYS A 79 5.34 -50.16 -18.14
CA CYS A 79 6.16 -50.36 -16.94
C CYS A 79 5.33 -51.08 -15.87
N SER A 80 5.93 -52.01 -15.12
CA SER A 80 5.27 -52.69 -13.99
C SER A 80 5.07 -51.79 -12.76
N GLY A 81 5.85 -50.70 -12.65
CA GLY A 81 5.77 -49.77 -11.50
C GLY A 81 6.46 -50.28 -10.23
N THR A 82 7.10 -51.45 -10.28
CA THR A 82 8.05 -51.96 -9.29
C THR A 82 9.46 -51.47 -9.62
N GLY A 83 10.31 -51.27 -8.60
CA GLY A 83 11.74 -51.02 -8.78
C GLY A 83 12.57 -52.24 -8.40
N PRO A 84 13.39 -52.82 -9.30
CA PRO A 84 13.40 -52.58 -10.76
C PRO A 84 12.11 -53.10 -11.42
N CYS A 85 11.78 -52.53 -12.59
CA CYS A 85 10.58 -52.93 -13.33
C CYS A 85 10.88 -54.13 -14.25
N GLU A 86 9.90 -55.04 -14.41
CA GLU A 86 10.06 -56.31 -15.13
C GLU A 86 10.68 -56.13 -16.53
N ARG A 87 10.27 -55.07 -17.25
CA ARG A 87 10.77 -54.76 -18.60
C ARG A 87 12.24 -54.30 -18.63
N CYS A 88 12.66 -53.51 -17.64
CA CYS A 88 14.05 -53.07 -17.53
C CYS A 88 14.95 -54.23 -17.07
N GLN A 89 14.49 -54.99 -16.07
CA GLN A 89 15.19 -56.17 -15.57
C GLN A 89 15.39 -57.23 -16.68
N ALA A 90 14.35 -57.53 -17.47
CA ALA A 90 14.43 -58.47 -18.59
C ALA A 90 15.30 -57.98 -19.77
N ARG A 91 15.72 -56.72 -19.78
CA ARG A 91 16.61 -56.14 -20.81
C ARG A 91 18.00 -55.78 -20.30
N GLY A 92 18.29 -55.96 -19.00
CA GLY A 92 19.55 -55.49 -18.40
C GLY A 92 19.69 -53.97 -18.36
N GLU A 93 18.57 -53.25 -18.39
CA GLU A 93 18.51 -51.78 -18.48
C GLU A 93 18.40 -51.14 -17.10
N ASN A 94 19.09 -50.02 -16.85
CA ASN A 94 18.99 -49.31 -15.58
C ASN A 94 17.54 -48.80 -15.35
N CYS A 95 17.03 -48.94 -14.14
CA CYS A 95 15.60 -48.80 -13.84
C CYS A 95 15.33 -47.77 -12.74
N GLU A 96 15.45 -46.49 -13.11
CA GLU A 96 15.16 -45.37 -12.21
C GLU A 96 13.65 -45.16 -12.08
N LEU A 97 13.08 -45.62 -10.96
CA LEU A 97 11.77 -45.22 -10.47
C LEU A 97 11.91 -44.13 -9.43
N ILE A 98 11.17 -43.03 -9.63
CA ILE A 98 11.01 -41.97 -8.65
C ILE A 98 10.16 -42.52 -7.50
N THR A 99 10.81 -42.88 -6.40
CA THR A 99 10.19 -43.34 -5.15
C THR A 99 10.43 -42.33 -4.04
N GLU A 100 9.35 -41.72 -3.55
CA GLU A 100 9.35 -40.99 -2.28
C GLU A 100 9.51 -42.02 -1.14
N ASN A 101 10.63 -41.98 -0.42
CA ASN A 101 10.91 -42.93 0.66
C ASN A 101 10.53 -42.33 2.04
N PRO A 102 9.84 -43.10 2.91
CA PRO A 102 9.64 -42.73 4.31
C PRO A 102 10.94 -42.79 5.14
N LEU A 103 10.96 -42.07 6.26
CA LEU A 103 12.12 -41.85 7.13
C LEU A 103 12.71 -43.12 7.79
N SER A 104 14.02 -43.10 8.03
CA SER A 104 14.69 -43.85 9.11
C SER A 104 16.00 -43.17 9.53
N SER A 105 16.39 -43.34 10.79
CA SER A 105 17.28 -42.45 11.54
C SER A 105 18.79 -42.76 11.41
N GLY A 106 19.62 -41.70 11.46
CA GLY A 106 21.07 -41.75 11.63
C GLY A 106 21.61 -40.37 12.03
N GLN A 107 22.29 -40.28 13.18
CA GLN A 107 22.64 -39.00 13.82
C GLN A 107 23.97 -38.41 13.28
N GLN A 108 23.96 -37.13 12.88
CA GLN A 108 24.90 -36.09 13.35
C GLN A 108 24.42 -34.69 12.88
N PRO A 109 24.88 -33.58 13.52
CA PRO A 109 24.06 -32.37 13.62
C PRO A 109 24.14 -31.46 12.39
N CYS A 110 22.96 -31.13 11.83
CA CYS A 110 22.83 -30.04 10.87
C CYS A 110 22.46 -28.74 11.61
N THR A 111 23.28 -27.71 11.43
CA THR A 111 22.88 -26.32 11.63
C THR A 111 21.69 -25.98 10.71
N ILE A 112 20.65 -25.38 11.27
CA ILE A 112 19.45 -24.99 10.52
C ILE A 112 19.72 -23.67 9.81
N ASN A 113 20.27 -23.72 8.60
CA ASN A 113 20.22 -22.59 7.66
C ASN A 113 18.89 -22.62 6.91
N ASN A 114 17.87 -21.98 7.48
CA ASN A 114 16.55 -21.88 6.88
C ASN A 114 16.47 -20.70 5.91
N HIS A 115 17.24 -20.78 4.82
CA HIS A 115 17.11 -19.89 3.67
C HIS A 115 16.79 -20.71 2.42
N ASN A 116 15.60 -20.50 1.87
CA ASN A 116 15.41 -20.24 0.44
C ASN A 116 13.97 -19.82 0.16
N SER A 117 13.74 -18.50 0.07
CA SER A 117 12.71 -18.01 -0.84
C SER A 117 13.20 -18.33 -2.25
N ALA A 118 12.60 -19.32 -2.90
CA ALA A 118 12.95 -19.64 -4.28
C ALA A 118 12.44 -18.50 -5.18
N SER A 119 13.33 -17.58 -5.54
CA SER A 119 13.05 -16.51 -6.50
C SER A 119 12.59 -17.15 -7.82
N LEU A 120 11.32 -16.97 -8.16
CA LEU A 120 10.77 -17.42 -9.43
C LEU A 120 11.33 -16.53 -10.55
N GLU A 121 12.36 -16.98 -11.24
CA GLU A 121 12.84 -16.32 -12.45
C GLU A 121 11.79 -16.44 -13.56
N ILE A 122 11.11 -15.33 -13.83
CA ILE A 122 10.03 -15.26 -14.83
C ILE A 122 10.67 -15.14 -16.22
N THR A 123 10.79 -16.26 -16.94
CA THR A 123 11.33 -16.30 -18.30
C THR A 123 10.43 -15.58 -19.30
N TYR A 124 10.93 -14.50 -19.88
CA TYR A 124 10.16 -13.59 -20.74
C TYR A 124 10.25 -13.95 -22.24
N SER A 125 9.20 -13.66 -23.01
CA SER A 125 9.21 -13.72 -24.49
C SER A 125 8.90 -12.35 -25.10
N ALA A 126 9.58 -12.00 -26.19
CA ALA A 126 9.69 -10.62 -26.67
C ALA A 126 8.36 -9.94 -27.11
N GLY A 127 7.27 -10.69 -27.28
CA GLY A 127 5.95 -10.15 -27.67
C GLY A 127 5.07 -9.65 -26.52
N VAL A 128 5.44 -9.91 -25.26
CA VAL A 128 4.55 -9.76 -24.10
C VAL A 128 4.33 -8.30 -23.64
N ALA A 129 4.93 -7.30 -24.32
CA ALA A 129 4.74 -5.88 -24.01
C ALA A 129 3.35 -5.33 -24.43
N ASP A 130 2.63 -6.03 -25.31
CA ASP A 130 1.21 -5.75 -25.61
C ASP A 130 0.32 -6.34 -24.52
N VAL A 131 -0.62 -5.54 -24.01
CA VAL A 131 -1.63 -5.96 -23.03
C VAL A 131 -2.52 -7.09 -23.55
N ASN A 132 -2.82 -7.13 -24.85
CA ASN A 132 -3.61 -8.22 -25.44
C ASN A 132 -2.84 -9.56 -25.39
N VAL A 133 -1.53 -9.52 -25.65
CA VAL A 133 -0.65 -10.70 -25.57
C VAL A 133 -0.53 -11.19 -24.11
N LEU A 134 -0.40 -10.27 -23.14
CA LEU A 134 -0.43 -10.62 -21.72
C LEU A 134 -1.73 -11.33 -21.35
N LEU A 135 -2.90 -10.79 -21.71
CA LEU A 135 -4.20 -11.31 -21.30
C LEU A 135 -4.50 -12.71 -21.90
N LEU A 136 -3.92 -13.03 -23.05
CA LEU A 136 -3.98 -14.37 -23.64
C LEU A 136 -3.12 -15.40 -22.87
N ASP A 137 -2.00 -14.99 -22.27
CA ASP A 137 -1.18 -15.86 -21.42
C ASP A 137 -1.73 -15.96 -19.99
N ARG A 138 -2.72 -16.84 -19.85
CA ARG A 138 -3.32 -17.15 -18.54
C ARG A 138 -2.33 -17.74 -17.52
N SER A 139 -1.19 -18.30 -17.95
CA SER A 139 -0.18 -18.80 -17.02
C SER A 139 0.63 -17.65 -16.44
N ALA A 140 1.13 -16.75 -17.28
CA ALA A 140 1.86 -15.56 -16.85
C ALA A 140 0.98 -14.65 -15.99
N VAL A 141 -0.27 -14.40 -16.40
CA VAL A 141 -1.23 -13.59 -15.61
C VAL A 141 -1.45 -14.18 -14.22
N LYS A 142 -1.65 -15.50 -14.09
CA LYS A 142 -1.78 -16.13 -12.77
C LYS A 142 -0.53 -15.92 -11.92
N GLN A 143 0.65 -16.15 -12.50
CA GLN A 143 1.94 -15.98 -11.82
C GLN A 143 2.12 -14.55 -11.32
N TYR A 144 1.83 -13.53 -12.13
CA TYR A 144 1.93 -12.14 -11.70
C TYR A 144 0.90 -11.75 -10.62
N ILE A 145 -0.33 -12.28 -10.68
CA ILE A 145 -1.33 -12.06 -9.62
C ILE A 145 -0.88 -12.68 -8.29
N GLU A 146 -0.34 -13.91 -8.31
CA GLU A 146 0.20 -14.56 -7.12
C GLU A 146 1.40 -13.75 -6.58
N ALA A 147 2.33 -13.39 -7.46
CA ALA A 147 3.53 -12.63 -7.14
C ALA A 147 3.24 -11.20 -6.64
N TYR A 148 2.12 -10.57 -7.02
CA TYR A 148 1.60 -9.34 -6.40
C TYR A 148 1.27 -9.58 -4.93
N PHE A 149 0.42 -10.56 -4.62
CA PHE A 149 -0.02 -10.84 -3.25
C PHE A 149 1.07 -11.42 -2.34
N ASP A 150 2.12 -12.03 -2.91
CA ASP A 150 3.25 -12.58 -2.15
C ASP A 150 4.29 -11.51 -1.74
N ASN A 151 4.30 -10.34 -2.40
CA ASN A 151 5.36 -9.33 -2.24
C ASN A 151 4.88 -7.91 -1.92
N ILE A 152 3.59 -7.59 -2.04
CA ILE A 152 3.06 -6.27 -1.66
C ILE A 152 3.13 -6.06 -0.14
N ASP A 153 3.59 -4.88 0.28
CA ASP A 153 3.70 -4.50 1.69
C ASP A 153 2.30 -4.37 2.33
N PRO A 154 1.99 -5.09 3.44
CA PRO A 154 0.76 -4.89 4.21
C PRO A 154 0.49 -3.43 4.61
N ILE A 155 1.51 -2.61 4.87
CA ILE A 155 1.37 -1.18 5.24
C ILE A 155 0.64 -0.40 4.14
N SER A 156 0.78 -0.79 2.87
CA SER A 156 0.19 -0.12 1.70
C SER A 156 -1.35 -0.25 1.60
N CYS A 157 -2.01 -0.81 2.62
CA CYS A 157 -3.44 -1.12 2.64
C CYS A 157 -3.87 -2.02 1.48
N VAL A 158 -3.39 -3.27 1.45
CA VAL A 158 -3.76 -4.28 0.45
C VAL A 158 -5.28 -4.49 0.47
N PHE A 159 -5.99 -3.81 -0.42
CA PHE A 159 -7.44 -3.73 -0.44
C PHE A 159 -8.08 -4.84 -1.27
N LEU A 160 -7.33 -5.48 -2.16
CA LEU A 160 -7.78 -6.60 -2.97
C LEU A 160 -7.79 -7.90 -2.13
N HIS A 161 -8.90 -8.64 -2.15
CA HIS A 161 -9.00 -9.91 -1.42
C HIS A 161 -8.50 -11.09 -2.28
N ARG A 162 -7.31 -11.64 -1.97
CA ARG A 162 -6.58 -12.64 -2.79
C ARG A 162 -7.45 -13.77 -3.35
N ALA A 163 -8.22 -14.44 -2.49
CA ALA A 163 -9.03 -15.59 -2.92
C ALA A 163 -10.19 -15.19 -3.85
N LYS A 164 -10.74 -13.97 -3.70
CA LYS A 164 -11.80 -13.45 -4.58
C LYS A 164 -11.20 -13.03 -5.91
N VAL A 165 -10.06 -12.31 -5.90
CA VAL A 165 -9.33 -11.95 -7.12
C VAL A 165 -8.98 -13.18 -7.97
N LEU A 166 -8.35 -14.20 -7.38
CA LEU A 166 -8.00 -15.42 -8.12
C LEU A 166 -9.23 -16.19 -8.62
N SER A 167 -10.31 -16.26 -7.83
CA SER A 167 -11.55 -16.95 -8.24
C SER A 167 -12.26 -16.23 -9.39
N ASP A 168 -12.46 -14.92 -9.26
CA ASP A 168 -13.18 -14.12 -10.25
C ASP A 168 -12.36 -13.94 -11.54
N TRP A 169 -11.03 -13.79 -11.45
CA TRP A 169 -10.15 -13.86 -12.62
C TRP A 169 -10.25 -15.21 -13.32
N SER A 170 -10.21 -16.33 -12.59
CA SER A 170 -10.32 -17.67 -13.19
C SER A 170 -11.62 -17.82 -14.00
N ARG A 171 -12.69 -17.17 -13.54
CA ARG A 171 -14.05 -17.14 -14.12
C ARG A 171 -14.29 -16.06 -15.18
N GLY A 172 -13.31 -15.20 -15.49
CA GLY A 172 -13.48 -14.09 -16.43
C GLY A 172 -14.41 -12.98 -15.93
N LYS A 173 -14.47 -12.76 -14.62
CA LYS A 173 -15.30 -11.74 -13.95
C LYS A 173 -14.54 -10.46 -13.57
N ILE A 174 -13.22 -10.47 -13.67
CA ILE A 174 -12.38 -9.29 -13.40
C ILE A 174 -12.11 -8.60 -14.73
N TYR A 175 -12.28 -7.28 -14.74
CA TYR A 175 -12.02 -6.44 -15.89
C TYR A 175 -10.53 -6.47 -16.28
N ASP A 176 -10.25 -6.38 -17.58
CA ASP A 176 -8.90 -6.48 -18.13
C ASP A 176 -7.96 -5.41 -17.56
N ASP A 177 -8.40 -4.16 -17.45
CA ASP A 177 -7.61 -3.06 -16.89
C ASP A 177 -7.12 -3.36 -15.45
N LEU A 178 -8.02 -3.89 -14.60
CA LEU A 178 -7.67 -4.26 -13.22
C LEU A 178 -6.69 -5.44 -13.21
N THR A 179 -6.90 -6.44 -14.07
CA THR A 179 -5.99 -7.58 -14.23
C THR A 179 -4.59 -7.12 -14.65
N VAL A 180 -4.50 -6.23 -15.65
CA VAL A 180 -3.23 -5.69 -16.16
C VAL A 180 -2.49 -4.88 -15.10
N LEU A 181 -3.17 -4.06 -14.30
CA LEU A 181 -2.54 -3.28 -13.22
C LEU A 181 -2.00 -4.17 -12.09
N ILE A 182 -2.74 -5.21 -11.70
CA ILE A 182 -2.25 -6.22 -10.74
C ILE A 182 -1.02 -6.93 -11.32
N CYS A 183 -1.05 -7.33 -12.59
CA CYS A 183 0.10 -7.95 -13.27
C CYS A 183 1.33 -7.04 -13.34
N ALA A 184 1.14 -5.74 -13.65
CA ALA A 184 2.22 -4.77 -13.72
C ALA A 184 2.88 -4.55 -12.36
N LEU A 185 2.10 -4.50 -11.28
CA LEU A 185 2.61 -4.44 -9.91
C LEU A 185 3.31 -5.74 -9.49
N GLY A 186 2.73 -6.91 -9.80
CA GLY A 186 3.36 -8.21 -9.53
C GLY A 186 4.71 -8.37 -10.23
N LEU A 187 4.78 -7.99 -11.52
CA LEU A 187 6.03 -7.94 -12.28
C LEU A 187 7.02 -6.93 -11.70
N LEU A 188 6.58 -5.77 -11.19
CA LEU A 188 7.49 -4.76 -10.63
C LEU A 188 8.12 -5.19 -9.29
N HIS A 189 7.35 -5.83 -8.40
CA HIS A 189 7.87 -6.30 -7.10
C HIS A 189 8.88 -7.46 -7.26
N ASN A 190 8.71 -8.31 -8.29
CA ASN A 190 9.57 -9.48 -8.53
C ASN A 190 10.64 -9.23 -9.61
N GLY A 191 10.50 -8.14 -10.38
CA GLY A 191 11.30 -7.84 -11.56
C GLY A 191 12.46 -6.89 -11.26
N HIS A 192 13.67 -7.43 -11.22
CA HIS A 192 14.87 -6.62 -10.97
C HIS A 192 15.53 -6.08 -12.24
N SER A 193 15.16 -6.57 -13.44
CA SER A 193 15.71 -6.10 -14.72
C SER A 193 15.08 -4.77 -15.17
N GLN A 194 15.84 -3.99 -15.94
CA GLN A 194 15.31 -2.79 -16.60
C GLN A 194 14.16 -3.15 -17.56
N GLN A 195 14.28 -4.29 -18.25
CA GLN A 195 13.27 -4.81 -19.17
C GLN A 195 11.90 -5.01 -18.49
N HIS A 196 11.85 -5.56 -17.26
CA HIS A 196 10.58 -5.76 -16.54
C HIS A 196 9.89 -4.43 -16.18
N ARG A 197 10.68 -3.37 -15.95
CA ARG A 197 10.15 -2.01 -15.72
C ARG A 197 9.60 -1.40 -16.99
N ASP A 198 10.31 -1.56 -18.11
CA ASP A 198 9.87 -1.00 -19.38
C ASP A 198 8.60 -1.70 -19.90
N VAL A 199 8.48 -3.02 -19.71
CA VAL A 199 7.27 -3.81 -19.99
C VAL A 199 6.09 -3.36 -19.12
N SER A 200 6.25 -3.35 -17.80
CA SER A 200 5.16 -2.91 -16.89
C SER A 200 4.74 -1.47 -17.17
N ARG A 201 5.68 -0.60 -17.57
CA ARG A 201 5.38 0.80 -17.97
C ARG A 201 4.54 0.85 -19.25
N CYS A 202 4.80 0.00 -20.24
CA CYS A 202 3.97 -0.09 -21.45
C CYS A 202 2.53 -0.50 -21.12
N TRP A 203 2.36 -1.55 -20.30
CA TRP A 203 1.04 -1.99 -19.83
C TRP A 203 0.28 -0.90 -19.06
N VAL A 204 0.95 -0.28 -18.07
CA VAL A 204 0.36 0.78 -17.25
C VAL A 204 -0.04 2.00 -18.09
N ARG A 205 0.80 2.41 -19.05
CA ARG A 205 0.47 3.50 -19.98
C ARG A 205 -0.79 3.20 -20.80
N ALA A 206 -0.91 1.98 -21.33
CA ALA A 206 -2.09 1.59 -22.12
C ALA A 206 -3.39 1.62 -21.29
N VAL A 207 -3.34 1.14 -20.04
CA VAL A 207 -4.49 1.17 -19.12
C VAL A 207 -4.80 2.61 -18.66
N GLN A 208 -3.79 3.38 -18.28
CA GLN A 208 -3.96 4.77 -17.84
C GLN A 208 -4.60 5.63 -18.93
N SER A 209 -4.19 5.50 -20.20
CA SER A 209 -4.81 6.23 -21.31
C SER A 209 -6.31 5.94 -21.43
N ARG A 210 -6.74 4.68 -21.23
CA ARG A 210 -8.17 4.30 -21.24
C ARG A 210 -8.95 4.90 -20.07
N ILE A 211 -8.36 4.91 -18.87
CA ILE A 211 -9.00 5.47 -17.66
C ILE A 211 -9.10 7.00 -17.77
N MET A 212 -8.06 7.68 -18.25
CA MET A 212 -8.07 9.13 -18.44
C MET A 212 -9.01 9.58 -19.56
N ALA A 213 -9.22 8.76 -20.60
CA ALA A 213 -10.24 9.00 -21.63
C ALA A 213 -11.68 8.86 -21.11
N HIS A 214 -11.88 8.31 -19.90
CA HIS A 214 -13.17 8.10 -19.26
C HIS A 214 -13.20 8.61 -17.81
N VAL A 215 -12.56 9.75 -17.55
CA VAL A 215 -12.40 10.32 -16.20
C VAL A 215 -13.75 10.67 -15.52
N GLU A 216 -14.83 10.83 -16.29
CA GLU A 216 -16.19 11.08 -15.84
C GLU A 216 -16.82 9.92 -15.06
N ARG A 217 -16.31 8.69 -15.21
CA ARG A 217 -16.91 7.49 -14.61
C ARG A 217 -16.72 7.46 -13.10
N GLN A 218 -17.83 7.48 -12.38
CA GLN A 218 -17.86 7.42 -10.92
C GLN A 218 -18.19 6.00 -10.41
N THR A 219 -17.27 5.05 -10.61
CA THR A 219 -17.45 3.64 -10.19
C THR A 219 -16.36 3.17 -9.22
N LEU A 220 -16.66 2.12 -8.46
CA LEU A 220 -15.68 1.49 -7.57
C LEU A 220 -14.49 0.91 -8.36
N ASP A 221 -14.74 0.32 -9.53
CA ASP A 221 -13.70 -0.28 -10.37
C ASP A 221 -12.74 0.80 -10.92
N GLN A 222 -13.28 1.97 -11.31
CA GLN A 222 -12.50 3.14 -11.67
C GLN A 222 -11.57 3.55 -10.52
N LEU A 223 -12.10 3.65 -9.29
CA LEU A 223 -11.32 4.02 -8.12
C LEU A 223 -10.22 2.99 -7.82
N GLN A 224 -10.52 1.69 -7.87
CA GLN A 224 -9.54 0.62 -7.68
C GLN A 224 -8.39 0.75 -8.69
N ASN A 225 -8.71 0.95 -9.97
CA ASN A 225 -7.69 1.14 -11.01
C ASN A 225 -6.84 2.39 -10.77
N ILE A 226 -7.46 3.53 -10.39
CA ILE A 226 -6.72 4.76 -10.07
C ILE A 226 -5.79 4.54 -8.87
N VAL A 227 -6.22 3.85 -7.80
CA VAL A 227 -5.36 3.59 -6.64
C VAL A 227 -4.19 2.65 -6.98
N LEU A 228 -4.40 1.63 -7.83
CA LEU A 228 -3.28 0.81 -8.33
C LEU A 228 -2.32 1.61 -9.22
N LEU A 229 -2.82 2.56 -10.02
CA LEU A 229 -1.96 3.49 -10.77
C LEU A 229 -1.13 4.38 -9.83
N VAL A 230 -1.74 4.93 -8.77
CA VAL A 230 -1.02 5.71 -7.73
C VAL A 230 0.08 4.85 -7.09
N GLN A 231 -0.24 3.61 -6.69
CA GLN A 231 0.75 2.68 -6.11
C GLN A 231 1.90 2.37 -7.10
N TYR A 232 1.59 2.13 -8.38
CA TYR A 232 2.60 1.87 -9.40
C TYR A 232 3.52 3.09 -9.62
N HIS A 233 2.94 4.27 -9.83
CA HIS A 233 3.71 5.51 -10.02
C HIS A 233 4.54 5.86 -8.79
N PHE A 234 4.03 5.63 -7.58
CA PHE A 234 4.79 5.81 -6.35
C PHE A 234 6.03 4.90 -6.30
N LEU A 235 5.88 3.59 -6.59
CA LEU A 235 6.99 2.63 -6.62
C LEU A 235 8.08 3.06 -7.62
N ILE A 236 7.71 3.41 -8.86
CA ILE A 236 8.68 3.91 -9.86
C ILE A 236 9.15 5.36 -9.60
N SER A 237 8.78 5.96 -8.47
CA SER A 237 9.13 7.33 -8.05
C SER A 237 8.64 8.44 -9.00
N ASN A 238 7.51 8.22 -9.67
CA ASN A 238 6.85 9.20 -10.53
C ASN A 238 5.84 10.06 -9.74
N ILE A 239 6.39 10.95 -8.92
CA ILE A 239 5.62 11.73 -7.94
C ILE A 239 4.58 12.69 -8.55
N PRO A 240 4.80 13.39 -9.69
CA PRO A 240 3.78 14.29 -10.25
C PRO A 240 2.48 13.56 -10.64
N GLU A 241 2.59 12.41 -11.31
CA GLU A 241 1.43 11.56 -11.63
C GLU A 241 0.80 10.98 -10.36
N THR A 242 1.62 10.56 -9.38
CA THR A 242 1.13 10.11 -8.07
C THR A 242 0.27 11.20 -7.39
N TRP A 243 0.74 12.45 -7.40
CA TRP A 243 0.09 13.63 -6.82
C TRP A 243 -1.25 14.00 -7.49
N ASN A 244 -1.29 13.93 -8.83
CA ASN A 244 -2.52 14.23 -9.57
C ASN A 244 -3.53 13.09 -9.45
N LEU A 245 -3.09 11.83 -9.50
CA LEU A 245 -3.97 10.66 -9.40
C LEU A 245 -4.51 10.45 -7.98
N ILE A 246 -3.75 10.74 -6.91
CA ILE A 246 -4.28 10.68 -5.53
C ILE A 246 -5.39 11.72 -5.31
N SER A 247 -5.26 12.90 -5.92
CA SER A 247 -6.27 13.96 -5.87
C SER A 247 -7.59 13.52 -6.53
N LEU A 248 -7.50 12.84 -7.67
CA LEU A 248 -8.66 12.24 -8.35
C LEU A 248 -9.26 11.08 -7.53
N ALA A 249 -8.41 10.20 -6.98
CA ALA A 249 -8.84 9.06 -6.17
C ALA A 249 -9.60 9.51 -4.91
N ALA A 250 -9.07 10.47 -4.16
CA ALA A 250 -9.70 10.99 -2.95
C ALA A 250 -11.09 11.58 -3.26
N ARG A 251 -11.18 12.46 -4.27
CA ARG A 251 -12.46 13.05 -4.69
C ARG A 251 -13.48 11.97 -5.06
N LEU A 252 -13.08 10.99 -5.88
CA LEU A 252 -13.96 9.88 -6.29
C LEU A 252 -14.39 9.02 -5.10
N ALA A 253 -13.49 8.73 -4.15
CA ALA A 253 -13.82 7.91 -2.97
C ALA A 253 -14.83 8.60 -2.04
N PHE A 254 -14.76 9.93 -1.89
CA PHE A 254 -15.78 10.71 -1.17
C PHE A 254 -17.10 10.80 -1.94
N THR A 255 -17.08 10.95 -3.26
CA THR A 255 -18.30 10.88 -4.10
C THR A 255 -19.00 9.52 -3.96
N LEU A 256 -18.24 8.43 -3.93
CA LEU A 256 -18.72 7.07 -3.69
C LEU A 256 -19.08 6.78 -2.22
N ARG A 257 -19.00 7.79 -1.33
CA ARG A 257 -19.31 7.69 0.12
C ARG A 257 -18.56 6.58 0.86
N LEU A 258 -17.38 6.17 0.37
CA LEU A 258 -16.55 5.14 1.02
C LEU A 258 -16.02 5.55 2.39
N ASN A 259 -16.19 6.82 2.77
CA ASN A 259 -15.89 7.34 4.10
C ASN A 259 -17.00 7.05 5.12
N TYR A 260 -18.02 6.26 4.77
CA TYR A 260 -19.03 5.70 5.65
C TYR A 260 -19.09 4.17 5.53
N GLU A 261 -19.55 3.50 6.58
CA GLU A 261 -19.85 2.07 6.53
C GLU A 261 -21.17 1.81 5.77
N HIS A 262 -21.23 0.77 4.95
CA HIS A 262 -22.42 0.39 4.20
C HIS A 262 -23.04 -0.88 4.79
N HIS A 263 -24.37 -0.90 4.94
CA HIS A 263 -25.10 -2.05 5.47
C HIS A 263 -25.45 -3.05 4.35
N GLY A 264 -25.56 -4.34 4.69
CA GLY A 264 -25.93 -5.40 3.74
C GLY A 264 -24.83 -5.81 2.74
N ILE A 265 -23.61 -5.27 2.86
CA ILE A 265 -22.46 -5.67 2.05
C ILE A 265 -21.72 -6.85 2.71
N GLU A 266 -21.25 -7.79 1.89
CA GLU A 266 -20.45 -8.94 2.29
C GLU A 266 -19.14 -8.52 3.01
N PRO A 267 -18.71 -9.20 4.10
CA PRO A 267 -17.62 -8.74 4.97
C PRO A 267 -16.33 -8.33 4.27
N ALA A 268 -15.74 -9.18 3.43
CA ALA A 268 -14.49 -8.84 2.73
C ALA A 268 -14.70 -7.77 1.65
N LYS A 269 -15.91 -7.59 1.09
CA LYS A 269 -16.17 -6.46 0.18
C LYS A 269 -16.22 -5.13 0.95
N GLN A 270 -16.83 -5.13 2.14
CA GLN A 270 -16.84 -3.98 3.03
C GLN A 270 -15.42 -3.63 3.54
N GLU A 271 -14.62 -4.65 3.92
CA GLU A 271 -13.22 -4.46 4.29
C GLU A 271 -12.34 -4.00 3.11
N SER A 272 -12.55 -4.53 1.90
CA SER A 272 -11.88 -4.04 0.68
C SER A 272 -12.15 -2.56 0.44
N GLN A 273 -13.40 -2.09 0.57
CA GLN A 273 -13.72 -0.66 0.44
C GLN A 273 -13.07 0.19 1.53
N ARG A 274 -13.04 -0.31 2.76
CA ARG A 274 -12.38 0.34 3.89
C ARG A 274 -10.87 0.48 3.69
N ARG A 275 -10.19 -0.62 3.33
CA ARG A 275 -8.75 -0.63 3.01
C ARG A 275 -8.44 0.28 1.82
N LEU A 276 -9.30 0.34 0.80
CA LEU A 276 -9.13 1.23 -0.36
C LEU A 276 -9.11 2.71 0.04
N LEU A 277 -10.01 3.17 0.92
CA LEU A 277 -9.97 4.56 1.39
C LEU A 277 -8.80 4.82 2.35
N TRP A 278 -8.44 3.88 3.22
CA TRP A 278 -7.25 4.04 4.07
C TRP A 278 -5.93 4.03 3.27
N ALA A 279 -5.87 3.34 2.12
CA ALA A 279 -4.74 3.42 1.19
C ALA A 279 -4.55 4.85 0.68
N ILE A 280 -5.65 5.49 0.27
CA ILE A 280 -5.68 6.89 -0.19
C ILE A 280 -5.23 7.81 0.94
N TYR A 281 -5.77 7.65 2.16
CA TYR A 281 -5.40 8.44 3.33
C TYR A 281 -3.89 8.36 3.65
N GLN A 282 -3.32 7.16 3.72
CA GLN A 282 -1.91 6.99 4.09
C GLN A 282 -0.96 7.62 3.05
N LEU A 283 -1.26 7.42 1.75
CA LEU A 283 -0.48 8.03 0.67
C LEU A 283 -0.60 9.56 0.69
N ASP A 284 -1.80 10.11 0.89
CA ASP A 284 -2.03 11.55 1.03
C ASP A 284 -1.27 12.17 2.23
N ARG A 285 -1.25 11.51 3.40
CA ARG A 285 -0.45 11.97 4.55
C ARG A 285 1.04 12.02 4.26
N MET A 286 1.56 11.03 3.53
CA MET A 286 2.97 10.97 3.16
C MET A 286 3.34 12.01 2.09
N LEU A 287 2.44 12.29 1.15
CA LEU A 287 2.64 13.28 0.08
C LEU A 287 2.51 14.72 0.59
N SER A 288 1.41 15.06 1.26
CA SER A 288 1.15 16.41 1.81
C SER A 288 2.10 16.78 2.95
N GLY A 289 2.65 15.78 3.66
CA GLY A 289 3.66 15.99 4.70
C GLY A 289 3.22 16.90 5.84
N GLY A 290 1.91 16.99 6.11
CA GLY A 290 1.31 17.90 7.10
C GLY A 290 1.22 19.37 6.66
N VAL A 291 1.28 19.67 5.36
CA VAL A 291 0.83 20.95 4.80
C VAL A 291 -0.67 20.83 4.51
N GLU A 292 -1.50 21.51 5.31
CA GLU A 292 -2.95 21.33 5.30
C GLU A 292 -3.61 21.71 3.97
N ASP A 293 -3.11 22.77 3.32
CA ASP A 293 -3.62 23.27 2.04
C ASP A 293 -3.40 22.29 0.86
N LEU A 294 -2.58 21.25 1.07
CA LEU A 294 -2.24 20.22 0.06
C LEU A 294 -2.87 18.85 0.36
N ALA A 295 -3.58 18.71 1.47
CA ALA A 295 -4.21 17.47 1.89
C ALA A 295 -5.52 17.21 1.12
N VAL A 296 -5.66 16.04 0.49
CA VAL A 296 -6.87 15.66 -0.26
C VAL A 296 -7.80 14.70 0.50
N CYS A 297 -7.30 14.04 1.54
CA CYS A 297 -8.06 13.08 2.37
C CYS A 297 -8.03 13.51 3.85
N PRO A 298 -8.84 14.51 4.27
CA PRO A 298 -8.91 14.98 5.65
C PRO A 298 -9.43 13.90 6.61
N VAL A 299 -8.72 13.68 7.71
CA VAL A 299 -9.02 12.63 8.69
C VAL A 299 -10.35 12.86 9.41
N GLU A 300 -10.75 14.12 9.53
CA GLU A 300 -12.00 14.58 10.15
C GLU A 300 -13.25 14.16 9.36
N ARG A 301 -13.07 13.73 8.10
CA ARG A 301 -14.13 13.19 7.22
C ARG A 301 -14.13 11.66 7.16
N MET A 302 -13.26 10.98 7.90
CA MET A 302 -13.14 9.51 7.91
C MET A 302 -14.09 8.89 8.94
N HIS A 303 -15.33 8.61 8.52
CA HIS A 303 -16.36 8.00 9.39
C HIS A 303 -16.47 6.48 9.22
N ILE A 304 -15.43 5.83 8.67
CA ILE A 304 -15.24 4.37 8.65
C ILE A 304 -14.46 3.88 9.87
N ARG A 305 -14.53 2.57 10.12
CA ARG A 305 -13.64 1.88 11.06
C ARG A 305 -12.21 1.78 10.51
N LEU A 306 -11.25 1.45 11.36
CA LEU A 306 -9.91 1.01 10.95
C LEU A 306 -9.98 -0.34 10.21
N PRO A 307 -9.01 -0.69 9.34
CA PRO A 307 -8.92 -2.01 8.75
C PRO A 307 -8.89 -3.11 9.81
N CYS A 308 -9.47 -4.27 9.52
CA CYS A 308 -9.27 -5.42 10.38
C CYS A 308 -7.91 -6.08 10.17
N ASP A 309 -7.53 -6.95 11.10
CA ASP A 309 -6.42 -7.87 10.94
C ASP A 309 -6.57 -8.74 9.68
N ASP A 310 -5.43 -9.22 9.18
CA ASP A 310 -5.40 -10.00 7.95
C ASP A 310 -6.09 -11.36 8.07
N HIS A 311 -6.12 -12.01 9.23
CA HIS A 311 -6.81 -13.29 9.38
C HIS A 311 -8.33 -13.10 9.22
N SER A 312 -8.88 -12.07 9.83
CA SER A 312 -10.29 -11.68 9.66
C SER A 312 -10.60 -11.34 8.19
N PHE A 313 -9.76 -10.54 7.53
CA PHE A 313 -9.96 -10.18 6.12
C PHE A 313 -9.92 -11.41 5.20
N HIS A 314 -8.87 -12.23 5.27
CA HIS A 314 -8.68 -13.40 4.41
C HIS A 314 -9.73 -14.51 4.60
N ARG A 315 -10.42 -14.52 5.74
CA ARG A 315 -11.45 -15.51 6.08
C ARG A 315 -12.88 -14.98 5.94
N ASP A 316 -13.07 -13.78 5.38
CA ASP A 316 -14.39 -13.14 5.21
C ASP A 316 -15.14 -12.97 6.54
N ILE A 317 -14.41 -12.75 7.64
CA ILE A 317 -14.98 -12.56 8.97
C ILE A 317 -15.42 -11.10 9.13
N PRO A 318 -16.64 -10.80 9.61
CA PRO A 318 -17.08 -9.44 9.90
C PRO A 318 -16.13 -8.71 10.86
N SER A 319 -15.49 -7.66 10.36
CA SER A 319 -14.58 -6.81 11.14
C SER A 319 -15.27 -6.22 12.37
N ARG A 320 -14.54 -6.25 13.48
CA ARG A 320 -14.82 -5.62 14.77
C ARG A 320 -13.78 -4.54 15.12
N ALA A 321 -13.02 -4.07 14.14
CA ALA A 321 -12.03 -3.02 14.38
C ALA A 321 -12.71 -1.71 14.83
N PRO A 322 -12.11 -0.96 15.78
CA PRO A 322 -12.63 0.33 16.24
C PRO A 322 -12.49 1.42 15.16
N ARG A 323 -13.04 2.62 15.38
CA ARG A 323 -12.66 3.80 14.58
C ARG A 323 -11.27 4.29 14.99
N LEU A 324 -10.75 5.26 14.24
CA LEU A 324 -9.41 5.82 14.45
C LEU A 324 -9.17 6.21 15.91
N ASN A 325 -10.11 6.98 16.48
CA ASN A 325 -10.01 7.61 17.79
C ASN A 325 -10.56 6.74 18.95
N ASP A 326 -11.16 5.58 18.65
CA ASP A 326 -11.81 4.75 19.69
C ASP A 326 -10.78 3.78 20.31
N TYR A 327 -10.20 4.16 21.44
CA TYR A 327 -9.26 3.33 22.20
C TYR A 327 -9.99 2.35 23.15
N GLU A 328 -10.92 1.57 22.60
CA GLU A 328 -11.54 0.46 23.32
C GLU A 328 -10.51 -0.66 23.58
N HIS A 329 -10.47 -1.18 24.81
CA HIS A 329 -9.60 -2.29 25.19
C HIS A 329 -10.43 -3.58 25.22
N SER A 330 -10.26 -4.44 24.22
CA SER A 330 -10.85 -5.78 24.21
C SER A 330 -10.11 -6.68 23.23
N ASP A 331 -9.69 -7.85 23.70
CA ASP A 331 -9.05 -8.91 22.89
C ASP A 331 -9.96 -9.42 21.75
N ALA A 332 -11.25 -9.07 21.78
CA ALA A 332 -12.21 -9.38 20.74
C ALA A 332 -12.21 -8.39 19.55
N LEU A 333 -11.40 -7.33 19.59
CA LEU A 333 -11.24 -6.37 18.50
C LEU A 333 -10.27 -6.92 17.45
N SER A 334 -10.75 -7.06 16.22
CA SER A 334 -10.02 -7.63 15.09
C SER A 334 -8.98 -6.63 14.52
N VAL A 335 -7.92 -6.29 15.28
CA VAL A 335 -7.01 -5.17 14.97
C VAL A 335 -5.61 -5.68 14.62
N GLY A 336 -5.21 -5.54 13.35
CA GLY A 336 -3.87 -5.88 12.90
C GLY A 336 -2.89 -4.70 12.91
N ILE A 337 -1.61 -4.99 12.69
CA ILE A 337 -0.51 -3.99 12.66
C ILE A 337 -0.78 -2.77 11.75
N LEU A 338 -1.50 -2.98 10.64
CA LEU A 338 -1.92 -1.93 9.70
C LEU A 338 -2.75 -0.82 10.37
N ALA A 339 -3.64 -1.18 11.31
CA ALA A 339 -4.47 -0.21 12.02
C ALA A 339 -3.64 0.67 12.97
N TYR A 340 -2.58 0.11 13.57
CA TYR A 340 -1.63 0.86 14.39
C TYR A 340 -0.77 1.81 13.56
N HIS A 341 -0.35 1.41 12.36
CA HIS A 341 0.28 2.33 11.38
C HIS A 341 -0.60 3.52 11.03
N ILE A 342 -1.89 3.28 10.76
CA ILE A 342 -2.85 4.34 10.45
C ILE A 342 -3.04 5.31 11.65
N ARG A 343 -3.16 4.79 12.87
CA ARG A 343 -3.22 5.59 14.11
C ARG A 343 -1.95 6.44 14.31
N LEU A 344 -0.79 5.83 14.12
CA LEU A 344 0.49 6.52 14.25
C LEU A 344 0.65 7.62 13.20
N ASN A 345 0.27 7.35 11.95
CA ASN A 345 0.27 8.33 10.86
C ASN A 345 -0.70 9.51 11.11
N ALA A 346 -1.84 9.29 11.77
CA ALA A 346 -2.74 10.38 12.20
C ALA A 346 -2.15 11.23 13.34
N THR A 347 -1.37 10.65 14.24
CA THR A 347 -0.61 11.40 15.26
C THR A 347 0.54 12.17 14.62
N ARG A 348 1.26 11.55 13.68
CA ARG A 348 2.34 12.19 12.91
C ARG A 348 1.84 13.39 12.10
N ASP A 349 0.69 13.29 11.44
CA ASP A 349 0.06 14.39 10.71
C ASP A 349 -0.15 15.61 11.63
N ARG A 350 -0.70 15.40 12.82
CA ARG A 350 -0.91 16.45 13.84
C ARG A 350 0.41 17.06 14.33
N ILE A 351 1.45 16.27 14.54
CA ILE A 351 2.82 16.75 14.86
C ILE A 351 3.39 17.61 13.72
N LEU A 352 3.22 17.19 12.46
CA LEU A 352 3.74 17.90 11.30
C LEU A 352 2.98 19.20 10.99
N ARG A 353 1.67 19.27 11.29
CA ARG A 353 0.88 20.51 11.25
C ARG A 353 1.31 21.46 12.37
N TYR A 354 1.40 20.95 13.61
CA TYR A 354 1.83 21.71 14.79
C TYR A 354 3.19 22.39 14.58
N THR A 355 4.21 21.64 14.17
CA THR A 355 5.56 22.17 13.99
C THR A 355 5.68 23.15 12.81
N LYS A 356 4.92 22.97 11.73
CA LYS A 356 4.84 23.97 10.65
C LYS A 356 4.14 25.26 11.10
N ARG A 357 3.10 25.16 11.93
CA ARG A 357 2.41 26.32 12.49
C ARG A 357 3.35 27.17 13.34
N ILE A 358 4.11 26.56 14.26
CA ILE A 358 5.12 27.26 15.08
C ILE A 358 6.13 28.01 14.19
N ARG A 359 6.67 27.35 13.16
CA ARG A 359 7.66 27.93 12.23
C ARG A 359 7.09 29.09 11.41
N ARG A 360 5.77 29.11 11.18
CA ARG A 360 5.03 30.21 10.53
C ARG A 360 4.76 31.38 11.47
N GLU A 361 4.46 31.11 12.73
CA GLU A 361 4.05 32.12 13.72
C GLU A 361 5.22 33.01 14.17
N GLY A 362 6.46 32.52 14.16
CA GLY A 362 7.66 33.31 14.50
C GLY A 362 7.76 33.74 15.97
N SER A 363 6.78 33.36 16.79
CA SER A 363 6.74 33.53 18.24
C SER A 363 7.60 32.49 18.95
N ALA A 364 7.99 32.77 20.21
CA ALA A 364 8.72 31.82 21.05
C ALA A 364 7.93 30.49 21.20
N PRO A 365 8.45 29.33 20.75
CA PRO A 365 7.74 28.06 20.79
C PRO A 365 7.47 27.50 22.20
N SER A 366 8.04 28.12 23.24
CA SER A 366 7.69 27.83 24.63
C SER A 366 6.25 28.18 24.97
N LEU A 367 5.64 29.13 24.25
CA LEU A 367 4.23 29.50 24.40
C LEU A 367 3.28 28.36 24.03
N THR A 368 3.70 27.47 23.12
CA THR A 368 2.89 26.32 22.67
C THR A 368 3.22 25.02 23.39
N LYS A 369 4.02 25.07 24.49
CA LYS A 369 4.37 23.90 25.31
C LYS A 369 3.18 23.02 25.72
N PRO A 370 1.99 23.55 26.09
CA PRO A 370 0.83 22.70 26.37
C PRO A 370 0.40 21.84 25.18
N THR A 371 0.45 22.37 23.95
CA THR A 371 0.14 21.60 22.73
C THR A 371 1.19 20.52 22.47
N LEU A 372 2.48 20.81 22.72
CA LEU A 372 3.54 19.79 22.65
C LEU A 372 3.28 18.66 23.64
N GLN A 373 2.90 18.98 24.89
CA GLN A 373 2.65 17.98 25.94
C GLN A 373 1.46 17.07 25.63
N VAL A 374 0.42 17.58 24.94
CA VAL A 374 -0.67 16.75 24.42
C VAL A 374 -0.14 15.75 23.39
N LEU A 375 0.67 16.19 22.43
CA LEU A 375 1.25 15.31 21.40
C LEU A 375 2.26 14.30 21.98
N GLU A 376 3.05 14.68 23.00
CA GLU A 376 3.93 13.77 23.73
C GLU A 376 3.10 12.68 24.45
N GLN A 377 2.03 13.08 25.15
CA GLN A 377 1.14 12.13 25.82
C GLN A 377 0.42 11.23 24.80
N GLU A 378 0.05 11.71 23.62
CA GLU A 378 -0.52 10.85 22.56
C GLU A 378 0.46 9.78 22.07
N LEU A 379 1.74 10.13 21.87
CA LEU A 379 2.78 9.16 21.48
C LEU A 379 3.05 8.13 22.59
N LYS A 380 3.00 8.54 23.86
CA LYS A 380 3.08 7.64 25.01
C LYS A 380 1.87 6.71 25.09
N THR A 381 0.67 7.29 25.00
CA THR A 381 -0.62 6.57 25.00
C THR A 381 -0.66 5.52 23.90
N PHE A 382 -0.18 5.86 22.69
CA PHE A 382 -0.07 4.91 21.58
C PHE A 382 0.74 3.66 21.93
N LEU A 383 1.89 3.81 22.62
CA LEU A 383 2.73 2.69 23.03
C LEU A 383 2.11 1.87 24.18
N GLU A 384 1.41 2.53 25.11
CA GLU A 384 0.67 1.89 26.20
C GLU A 384 -0.46 0.98 25.68
N HIS A 385 -1.16 1.42 24.62
CA HIS A 385 -2.26 0.69 23.97
C HIS A 385 -1.81 -0.33 22.91
N LEU A 386 -0.51 -0.47 22.69
CA LEU A 386 0.02 -1.45 21.74
C LEU A 386 -0.03 -2.86 22.37
N PRO A 387 -0.52 -3.89 21.66
CA PRO A 387 -0.47 -5.27 22.13
C PRO A 387 0.95 -5.73 22.47
N ASP A 388 1.09 -6.64 23.43
CA ASP A 388 2.41 -7.08 23.92
C ASP A 388 3.25 -7.77 22.83
N ASP A 389 2.60 -8.47 21.89
CA ASP A 389 3.23 -9.06 20.69
C ASP A 389 3.62 -8.02 19.62
N LEU A 390 3.24 -6.76 19.80
CA LEU A 390 3.66 -5.64 18.96
C LEU A 390 4.57 -4.64 19.72
N LYS A 391 4.90 -4.86 21.00
CA LYS A 391 5.82 -4.00 21.75
C LYS A 391 7.28 -4.31 21.41
N LEU A 392 8.07 -3.24 21.21
CA LEU A 392 9.48 -3.36 20.89
C LEU A 392 10.30 -3.94 22.05
N THR A 393 10.68 -5.20 21.92
CA THR A 393 11.72 -5.86 22.73
C THR A 393 12.71 -6.58 21.81
N SER A 394 13.90 -6.93 22.32
CA SER A 394 14.90 -7.67 21.54
C SER A 394 14.37 -9.04 21.09
N ASP A 395 13.66 -9.75 21.97
CA ASP A 395 13.06 -11.05 21.67
C ASP A 395 11.94 -10.92 20.62
N GLN A 396 11.08 -9.91 20.76
CA GLN A 396 9.98 -9.70 19.80
C GLN A 396 10.50 -9.22 18.45
N LEU A 397 11.57 -8.41 18.39
CA LEU A 397 12.24 -8.03 17.14
C LEU A 397 12.80 -9.27 16.40
N LEU A 398 13.44 -10.19 17.13
CA LEU A 398 13.92 -11.46 16.57
C LEU A 398 12.75 -12.31 16.04
N LEU A 399 11.71 -12.54 16.85
CA LEU A 399 10.53 -13.32 16.46
C LEU A 399 9.83 -12.73 15.23
N MET A 400 9.58 -11.41 15.24
CA MET A 400 8.90 -10.71 14.15
C MET A 400 9.69 -10.71 12.84
N SER A 401 11.03 -10.71 12.90
CA SER A 401 11.90 -10.75 11.70
C SER A 401 11.68 -11.98 10.82
N HIS A 402 11.22 -13.09 11.39
CA HIS A 402 10.91 -14.34 10.67
C HIS A 402 9.45 -14.42 10.18
N THR A 403 8.63 -13.39 10.43
CA THR A 403 7.23 -13.35 9.99
C THR A 403 7.05 -12.69 8.62
N LYS A 404 5.82 -12.73 8.08
CA LYS A 404 5.47 -11.89 6.92
C LYS A 404 5.40 -10.38 7.27
N ASP A 405 5.17 -10.05 8.53
CA ASP A 405 4.92 -8.69 9.02
C ASP A 405 6.19 -7.98 9.51
N ALA A 406 7.37 -8.59 9.34
CA ALA A 406 8.69 -8.06 9.73
C ALA A 406 8.91 -6.60 9.30
N GLN A 407 8.60 -6.27 8.04
CA GLN A 407 8.72 -4.90 7.52
C GLN A 407 7.75 -3.94 8.20
N ALA A 408 6.48 -4.35 8.36
CA ALA A 408 5.49 -3.56 9.07
C ALA A 408 5.88 -3.29 10.53
N TYR A 409 6.44 -4.30 11.22
CA TYR A 409 6.90 -4.17 12.60
C TYR A 409 8.08 -3.20 12.72
N ASN A 410 9.12 -3.38 11.89
CA ASN A 410 10.28 -2.49 11.87
C ASN A 410 9.86 -1.04 11.59
N MET A 411 9.02 -0.82 10.56
CA MET A 411 8.56 0.51 10.20
C MET A 411 7.66 1.15 11.27
N LEU A 412 6.90 0.36 12.05
CA LEU A 412 6.04 0.89 13.12
C LEU A 412 6.88 1.62 14.19
N HIS A 413 7.97 0.98 14.62
CA HIS A 413 8.85 1.54 15.65
C HIS A 413 9.79 2.63 15.10
N ILE A 414 10.24 2.51 13.85
CA ILE A 414 10.97 3.58 13.16
C ILE A 414 10.08 4.83 13.04
N HIS A 415 8.83 4.68 12.61
CA HIS A 415 7.87 5.79 12.55
C HIS A 415 7.60 6.39 13.93
N TRP A 416 7.46 5.58 14.99
CA TRP A 416 7.15 6.07 16.32
C TRP A 416 8.29 6.89 16.93
N LEU A 417 9.54 6.41 16.82
CA LEU A 417 10.71 7.19 17.24
C LEU A 417 10.89 8.44 16.37
N GLN A 418 10.66 8.33 15.05
CA GLN A 418 10.74 9.49 14.15
C GLN A 418 9.64 10.54 14.44
N CYS A 419 8.49 10.15 14.99
CA CYS A 419 7.48 11.11 15.48
C CYS A 419 7.99 11.94 16.66
N HIS A 420 8.75 11.34 17.58
CA HIS A 420 9.42 12.11 18.65
C HIS A 420 10.47 13.07 18.06
N CYS A 421 11.30 12.62 17.12
CA CYS A 421 12.23 13.52 16.40
C CYS A 421 11.49 14.67 15.69
N ASP A 422 10.40 14.37 14.97
CA ASP A 422 9.54 15.36 14.32
C ASP A 422 8.92 16.36 15.30
N LEU A 423 8.58 15.93 16.53
CA LEU A 423 7.97 16.78 17.56
C LEU A 423 8.94 17.82 18.14
N TYR A 424 10.25 17.57 18.14
CA TYR A 424 11.23 18.44 18.82
C TYR A 424 12.19 19.17 17.90
N ARG A 425 12.44 18.68 16.68
CA ARG A 425 13.54 19.16 15.83
C ARG A 425 13.46 20.63 15.40
N PHE A 426 12.32 21.30 15.58
CA PHE A 426 12.17 22.72 15.28
C PHE A 426 13.04 23.67 16.14
N LEU A 427 13.61 23.18 17.26
CA LEU A 427 14.57 23.92 18.10
C LEU A 427 16.04 23.48 17.93
N ILE A 428 16.37 22.74 16.86
CA ILE A 428 17.76 22.42 16.49
C ILE A 428 18.26 23.47 15.48
N PRO A 429 19.24 24.33 15.82
CA PRO A 429 19.68 25.38 14.91
C PRO A 429 20.37 24.84 13.65
N GLY A 430 19.98 25.37 12.48
CA GLY A 430 20.70 25.16 11.22
C GLY A 430 20.14 24.08 10.31
N ILE A 431 19.17 23.28 10.76
CA ILE A 431 18.42 22.37 9.88
C ILE A 431 17.25 23.09 9.20
N ARG A 432 16.71 22.53 8.10
CA ARG A 432 15.63 23.16 7.33
C ARG A 432 14.35 23.37 8.15
N GLU A 433 14.07 22.46 9.09
CA GLU A 433 12.87 22.46 9.93
C GLU A 433 12.99 23.30 11.20
N SER A 434 14.08 24.05 11.38
CA SER A 434 14.21 25.02 12.47
C SER A 434 13.11 26.08 12.42
N VAL A 435 12.80 26.68 13.57
CA VAL A 435 12.23 28.04 13.65
C VAL A 435 13.28 29.08 13.26
N ASP A 436 12.85 30.30 12.96
CA ASP A 436 13.75 31.39 12.62
C ASP A 436 14.62 31.86 13.81
N SER A 437 15.66 32.66 13.52
CA SER A 437 16.61 33.14 14.53
C SER A 437 16.02 34.15 15.53
N HIS A 438 14.86 34.76 15.27
CA HIS A 438 14.14 35.61 16.23
C HIS A 438 13.34 34.74 17.20
N ALA A 439 12.51 33.83 16.68
CA ALA A 439 11.78 32.85 17.49
C ALA A 439 12.72 32.06 18.42
N PHE A 440 13.84 31.56 17.89
CA PHE A 440 14.84 30.83 18.68
C PHE A 440 15.44 31.67 19.82
N ARG A 441 15.87 32.91 19.55
CA ARG A 441 16.47 33.80 20.57
C ARG A 441 15.48 34.22 21.66
N ASN A 442 14.19 34.27 21.35
CA ASN A 442 13.12 34.59 22.30
C ASN A 442 12.65 33.37 23.12
N THR A 443 13.24 32.18 22.88
CA THR A 443 12.87 30.94 23.58
C THR A 443 13.74 30.75 24.83
N PRO A 444 13.15 30.46 26.01
CA PRO A 444 13.92 30.16 27.22
C PRO A 444 14.87 28.96 27.02
N THR A 445 16.13 29.12 27.44
CA THR A 445 17.18 28.10 27.25
C THR A 445 16.79 26.73 27.82
N GLU A 446 16.13 26.68 28.97
CA GLU A 446 15.63 25.43 29.58
C GLU A 446 14.70 24.63 28.65
N TYR A 447 13.88 25.32 27.85
CA TYR A 447 12.98 24.68 26.89
C TYR A 447 13.71 24.23 25.62
N VAL A 448 14.69 25.03 25.16
CA VAL A 448 15.61 24.65 24.07
C VAL A 448 16.37 23.37 24.44
N ASP A 449 16.97 23.35 25.63
CA ASP A 449 17.69 22.20 26.20
C ASP A 449 16.81 20.95 26.26
N TYR A 450 15.59 21.07 26.79
CA TYR A 450 14.63 19.97 26.89
C TYR A 450 14.29 19.39 25.51
N CYS A 451 13.93 20.24 24.53
CA CYS A 451 13.61 19.77 23.18
C CYS A 451 14.83 19.17 22.46
N GLN A 452 16.02 19.77 22.58
CA GLN A 452 17.24 19.23 21.96
C GLN A 452 17.63 17.87 22.57
N LYS A 453 17.56 17.72 23.90
CA LYS A 453 17.84 16.45 24.59
C LYS A 453 16.83 15.37 24.19
N ALA A 454 15.53 15.67 24.22
CA ALA A 454 14.49 14.70 23.84
C ALA A 454 14.57 14.28 22.35
N CYS A 455 14.94 15.22 21.46
CA CYS A 455 15.18 14.92 20.05
C CYS A 455 16.41 14.02 19.87
N LEU A 456 17.51 14.33 20.55
CA LEU A 456 18.75 13.56 20.46
C LEU A 456 18.60 12.15 21.03
N GLU A 457 17.93 12.00 22.17
CA GLU A 457 17.62 10.67 22.76
C GLU A 457 16.82 9.80 21.77
N SER A 458 15.80 10.38 21.13
CA SER A 458 14.98 9.70 20.13
C SER A 458 15.78 9.30 18.88
N ALA A 459 16.70 10.17 18.44
CA ALA A 459 17.62 9.93 17.34
C ALA A 459 18.64 8.82 17.66
N LEU A 460 19.16 8.77 18.89
CA LEU A 460 20.07 7.72 19.35
C LEU A 460 19.35 6.37 19.46
N ARG A 461 18.09 6.35 19.94
CA ARG A 461 17.25 5.14 19.95
C ARG A 461 16.92 4.61 18.55
N LEU A 462 16.87 5.48 17.53
CA LEU A 462 16.77 5.05 16.13
C LEU A 462 18.06 4.37 15.67
N CYS A 463 19.23 4.93 15.98
CA CYS A 463 20.53 4.29 15.74
C CYS A 463 20.61 2.90 16.41
N ASP A 464 20.23 2.79 17.68
CA ASP A 464 20.19 1.51 18.41
C ASP A 464 19.26 0.49 17.72
N LEU A 465 18.06 0.91 17.32
CA LEU A 465 17.10 0.07 16.59
C LEU A 465 17.65 -0.37 15.23
N TRP A 466 18.28 0.51 14.46
CA TRP A 466 18.87 0.17 13.16
C TRP A 466 20.06 -0.76 13.28
N THR A 467 20.87 -0.62 14.34
CA THR A 467 21.95 -1.57 14.65
C THR A 467 21.40 -2.93 15.09
N ALA A 468 20.36 -2.98 15.93
CA ALA A 468 19.69 -4.23 16.31
C ALA A 468 19.03 -4.92 15.10
N ILE A 469 18.45 -4.14 14.17
CA ILE A 469 17.97 -4.63 12.87
C ILE A 469 19.15 -5.21 12.08
N ALA A 470 20.24 -4.46 11.86
CA ALA A 470 21.39 -4.90 11.06
C ALA A 470 22.07 -6.20 11.56
N GLN A 471 21.92 -6.54 12.83
CA GLN A 471 22.50 -7.74 13.45
C GLN A 471 21.69 -9.03 13.21
N LEU A 472 20.47 -8.94 12.69
CA LEU A 472 19.64 -10.11 12.41
C LEU A 472 20.01 -10.73 11.04
N GLU A 473 20.76 -11.83 11.06
CA GLU A 473 21.40 -12.44 9.88
C GLU A 473 20.45 -12.82 8.72
N PHE A 474 19.15 -13.03 8.99
CA PHE A 474 18.18 -13.60 8.04
C PHE A 474 17.15 -12.58 7.50
N GLN A 475 17.49 -11.29 7.50
CA GLN A 475 16.52 -10.22 7.24
C GLN A 475 16.02 -10.10 5.79
N LYS A 476 14.71 -9.83 5.68
CA LYS A 476 14.15 -9.14 4.51
C LYS A 476 14.59 -7.66 4.56
N PRO A 477 14.97 -7.05 3.42
CA PRO A 477 15.37 -5.65 3.40
C PRO A 477 14.19 -4.74 3.80
N VAL A 478 14.50 -3.68 4.57
CA VAL A 478 13.52 -2.64 4.90
C VAL A 478 13.22 -1.84 3.64
N ASN A 479 12.02 -2.04 3.08
CA ASN A 479 11.68 -1.71 1.70
C ASN A 479 10.73 -0.49 1.58
N ASP A 480 10.90 0.49 2.47
CA ASP A 480 10.11 1.73 2.55
C ASP A 480 10.95 2.97 2.21
N VAL A 481 10.40 3.88 1.39
CA VAL A 481 11.00 5.21 1.07
C VAL A 481 11.29 6.03 2.32
N PHE A 482 10.42 5.95 3.32
CA PHE A 482 10.54 6.73 4.55
C PHE A 482 11.77 6.35 5.38
N PHE A 483 12.24 5.11 5.29
CA PHE A 483 13.42 4.66 6.02
C PHE A 483 14.67 5.49 5.65
N ALA A 484 14.90 5.73 4.36
CA ALA A 484 15.98 6.62 3.92
C ALA A 484 15.79 8.07 4.39
N ILE A 485 14.57 8.59 4.36
CA ILE A 485 14.26 9.96 4.84
C ILE A 485 14.53 10.08 6.35
N SER A 486 14.20 9.05 7.14
CA SER A 486 14.47 9.00 8.58
C SER A 486 15.98 8.98 8.86
N ILE A 487 16.77 8.17 8.14
CA ILE A 487 18.25 8.17 8.26
C ILE A 487 18.83 9.56 7.95
N TYR A 488 18.35 10.23 6.90
CA TYR A 488 18.76 11.60 6.58
C TYR A 488 18.46 12.58 7.73
N GLN A 489 17.23 12.55 8.24
CA GLN A 489 16.79 13.47 9.31
C GLN A 489 17.53 13.22 10.62
N VAL A 490 17.76 11.96 10.99
CA VAL A 490 18.55 11.58 12.18
C VAL A 490 20.02 11.98 12.02
N THR A 491 20.61 11.79 10.83
CA THR A 491 22.00 12.23 10.56
C THR A 491 22.13 13.76 10.71
N GLN A 492 21.14 14.53 10.23
CA GLN A 492 21.06 15.98 10.43
C GLN A 492 20.96 16.35 11.91
N ILE A 493 20.03 15.74 12.66
CA ILE A 493 19.85 15.96 14.11
C ILE A 493 21.17 15.73 14.86
N ILE A 494 21.82 14.60 14.61
CA ILE A 494 23.07 14.21 15.27
C ILE A 494 24.23 15.13 14.87
N ASN A 495 24.31 15.58 13.61
CA ASN A 495 25.34 16.53 13.18
C ASN A 495 25.26 17.86 13.92
N HIS A 496 24.05 18.40 14.07
CA HIS A 496 23.81 19.70 14.73
C HIS A 496 23.79 19.62 16.26
N LEU A 497 23.72 18.41 16.84
CA LEU A 497 23.75 18.17 18.28
C LEU A 497 24.97 17.33 18.74
N CYS A 498 25.99 17.15 17.89
CA CYS A 498 27.12 16.25 18.17
C CYS A 498 27.92 16.65 19.43
N GLN A 499 27.92 17.94 19.78
CA GLN A 499 28.48 18.49 21.03
C GLN A 499 27.80 17.99 22.31
N LEU A 500 26.58 17.44 22.22
CA LEU A 500 25.84 16.88 23.35
C LEU A 500 26.06 15.36 23.51
N LEU A 501 26.78 14.72 22.60
CA LEU A 501 27.09 13.28 22.69
C LEU A 501 28.11 13.02 23.82
N PRO A 502 27.99 11.88 24.54
CA PRO A 502 28.99 11.49 25.52
C PRO A 502 30.34 11.20 24.84
N GLN A 503 31.44 11.49 25.54
CA GLN A 503 32.79 11.24 25.03
C GLN A 503 33.08 9.73 24.84
N ASN A 504 32.49 8.89 25.69
CA ASN A 504 32.68 7.43 25.73
C ASN A 504 31.34 6.71 25.89
N GLY A 505 31.29 5.41 25.57
CA GLY A 505 30.10 4.57 25.71
C GLY A 505 29.38 4.30 24.38
N PRO A 506 28.19 3.66 24.40
CA PRO A 506 27.50 3.22 23.19
C PRO A 506 27.08 4.38 22.28
N HIS A 507 26.78 5.54 22.85
CA HIS A 507 26.33 6.73 22.11
C HIS A 507 27.44 7.77 21.87
N CYS A 508 28.73 7.39 21.98
CA CYS A 508 29.80 8.30 21.57
C CYS A 508 29.80 8.52 20.04
N LEU A 509 30.34 9.65 19.59
CA LEU A 509 30.34 10.05 18.18
C LEU A 509 30.83 8.95 17.22
N GLN A 510 31.87 8.20 17.60
CA GLN A 510 32.41 7.10 16.79
C GLN A 510 31.39 5.96 16.60
N ASN A 511 30.74 5.53 17.68
CA ASN A 511 29.79 4.42 17.66
C ASN A 511 28.48 4.82 16.96
N VAL A 512 28.00 6.05 17.20
CA VAL A 512 26.85 6.61 16.49
C VAL A 512 27.13 6.73 15.00
N LYS A 513 28.32 7.20 14.60
CA LYS A 513 28.74 7.27 13.20
C LYS A 513 28.80 5.87 12.55
N ALA A 514 29.27 4.85 13.26
CA ALA A 514 29.25 3.47 12.79
C ALA A 514 27.83 2.92 12.60
N SER A 515 26.93 3.18 13.56
CA SER A 515 25.50 2.82 13.46
C SER A 515 24.82 3.46 12.24
N LEU A 516 25.08 4.75 11.99
CA LEU A 516 24.53 5.46 10.83
C LEU A 516 25.07 4.93 9.48
N TYR A 517 26.33 4.51 9.42
CA TYR A 517 26.85 3.80 8.23
C TYR A 517 26.14 2.45 8.03
N GLY A 518 25.90 1.68 9.09
CA GLY A 518 25.12 0.45 9.03
C GLY A 518 23.67 0.68 8.56
N ALA A 519 23.02 1.74 9.04
CA ALA A 519 21.68 2.13 8.58
C ALA A 519 21.67 2.55 7.10
N LEU A 520 22.68 3.30 6.64
CA LEU A 520 22.87 3.62 5.23
C LEU A 520 23.06 2.35 4.38
N ASP A 521 23.81 1.36 4.87
CA ASP A 521 23.99 0.07 4.20
C ASP A 521 22.69 -0.73 4.10
N LEU A 522 21.88 -0.76 5.16
CA LEU A 522 20.52 -1.34 5.13
C LEU A 522 19.60 -0.65 4.11
N ALA A 523 19.77 0.65 3.88
CA ALA A 523 18.96 1.42 2.94
C ALA A 523 19.44 1.34 1.47
N LYS A 524 20.69 0.93 1.20
CA LYS A 524 21.23 0.81 -0.18
C LYS A 524 20.38 -0.01 -1.16
N PRO A 525 19.67 -1.10 -0.78
CA PRO A 525 18.78 -1.82 -1.68
C PRO A 525 17.62 -0.98 -2.22
N LEU A 526 17.15 0.03 -1.48
CA LEU A 526 15.97 0.85 -1.83
C LEU A 526 16.09 1.51 -3.21
N ARG A 527 17.30 1.93 -3.62
CA ARG A 527 17.53 2.55 -4.94
C ARG A 527 17.12 1.66 -6.12
N LYS A 528 17.07 0.34 -5.93
CA LYS A 528 16.55 -0.60 -6.93
C LYS A 528 15.04 -0.43 -7.07
N MET A 529 14.30 -0.29 -5.97
CA MET A 529 12.85 -0.15 -6.03
C MET A 529 12.46 1.28 -6.42
N TYR A 530 13.00 2.26 -5.70
CA TYR A 530 12.66 3.68 -5.77
C TYR A 530 13.84 4.53 -6.28
N PRO A 531 13.93 4.84 -7.59
CA PRO A 531 15.08 5.56 -8.14
C PRO A 531 15.36 6.93 -7.52
N ARG A 532 14.34 7.64 -7.02
CA ARG A 532 14.53 8.95 -6.35
C ARG A 532 15.29 8.85 -5.03
N VAL A 533 15.29 7.70 -4.35
CA VAL A 533 15.99 7.52 -3.07
C VAL A 533 17.51 7.66 -3.20
N GLU A 534 18.07 7.45 -4.40
CA GLU A 534 19.50 7.63 -4.70
C GLU A 534 20.03 9.04 -4.35
N SER A 535 19.21 10.10 -4.46
CA SER A 535 19.63 11.44 -4.03
C SER A 535 19.76 11.54 -2.51
N CYS A 536 18.75 11.06 -1.78
CA CYS A 536 18.75 11.00 -0.31
C CYS A 536 19.91 10.16 0.23
N LEU A 537 20.23 9.02 -0.39
CA LEU A 537 21.36 8.17 0.01
C LEU A 537 22.72 8.85 -0.20
N LYS A 538 22.87 9.65 -1.26
CA LYS A 538 24.08 10.47 -1.49
C LYS A 538 24.20 11.57 -0.44
N ASP A 539 23.12 12.27 -0.16
CA ASP A 539 23.12 13.36 0.83
C ASP A 539 23.42 12.83 2.25
N ILE A 540 22.89 11.65 2.63
CA ILE A 540 23.32 10.94 3.85
C ILE A 540 24.83 10.65 3.82
N GLY A 541 25.34 10.09 2.72
CA GLY A 541 26.76 9.77 2.57
C GLY A 541 27.67 10.99 2.74
N HIS A 542 27.29 12.14 2.19
CA HIS A 542 28.00 13.42 2.37
C HIS A 542 27.94 13.92 3.81
N LEU A 543 26.78 13.87 4.47
CA LEU A 543 26.64 14.26 5.87
C LEU A 543 27.49 13.39 6.80
N LEU A 544 27.56 12.07 6.56
CA LEU A 544 28.41 11.18 7.34
C LEU A 544 29.91 11.45 7.16
N GLN A 545 30.36 11.93 6.01
CA GLN A 545 31.76 12.33 5.82
C GLN A 545 32.11 13.51 6.75
N VAL A 546 31.27 14.55 6.79
CA VAL A 546 31.50 15.76 7.61
C VAL A 546 31.07 15.61 9.08
N LEU A 547 30.32 14.56 9.43
CA LEU A 547 29.80 14.35 10.78
C LEU A 547 30.91 14.38 11.84
N GLY A 548 30.80 15.35 12.76
CA GLY A 548 31.76 15.60 13.84
C GLY A 548 32.84 16.64 13.54
N GLN A 549 32.83 17.26 12.35
CA GLN A 549 33.71 18.38 12.01
C GLN A 549 33.09 19.71 12.48
N ASN A 550 33.92 20.69 12.84
CA ASN A 550 33.43 21.98 13.35
C ASN A 550 32.58 22.71 12.31
N ALA A 551 31.41 23.20 12.74
CA ALA A 551 30.42 23.86 11.87
C ALA A 551 30.90 25.17 11.18
N GLY A 552 32.15 25.60 11.41
CA GLY A 552 32.76 26.76 10.77
C GLY A 552 33.10 26.56 9.28
N ASP A 553 33.39 25.31 8.86
CA ASP A 553 33.77 25.00 7.47
C ASP A 553 32.61 24.50 6.60
N MET A 554 31.42 24.29 7.18
CA MET A 554 30.23 24.02 6.39
C MET A 554 29.78 25.30 5.68
N GLN A 555 30.16 25.42 4.41
CA GLN A 555 29.51 26.35 3.48
C GLN A 555 27.99 26.19 3.62
N LYS A 556 27.28 27.30 3.84
CA LYS A 556 25.81 27.33 3.74
C LYS A 556 25.43 26.62 2.44
N PRO A 557 24.49 25.64 2.45
CA PRO A 557 24.14 24.89 1.25
C PRO A 557 23.79 25.88 0.14
N THR A 558 24.49 25.78 -0.99
CA THR A 558 24.55 26.81 -2.04
C THR A 558 23.26 26.97 -2.84
N ASN A 559 22.20 26.25 -2.49
CA ASN A 559 20.84 26.54 -2.92
C ASN A 559 20.29 27.77 -2.19
N ARG A 560 20.63 28.95 -2.73
CA ARG A 560 19.70 30.08 -2.77
C ARG A 560 18.52 29.71 -3.68
N GLY A 561 17.63 28.85 -3.18
CA GLY A 561 16.28 28.77 -3.71
C GLY A 561 15.56 30.12 -3.53
N PRO A 562 14.38 30.31 -4.16
CA PRO A 562 13.53 31.45 -3.86
C PRO A 562 13.27 31.56 -2.35
N GLN A 563 12.96 32.77 -1.87
CA GLN A 563 12.67 32.97 -0.44
C GLN A 563 11.64 31.94 0.03
N PRO A 564 11.84 31.30 1.20
CA PRO A 564 10.94 30.25 1.66
C PRO A 564 9.54 30.86 1.83
N ASN A 565 8.61 30.46 0.95
CA ASN A 565 7.21 30.85 1.07
C ASN A 565 6.72 30.42 2.46
N LEU A 566 6.37 31.39 3.30
CA LEU A 566 6.05 31.13 4.71
C LEU A 566 4.91 30.12 4.87
N HIS A 567 3.97 30.09 3.92
CA HIS A 567 2.83 29.17 3.91
C HIS A 567 3.20 27.77 3.40
N HIS A 568 4.29 27.64 2.64
CA HIS A 568 4.72 26.41 2.00
C HIS A 568 6.13 26.03 2.47
N LEU A 569 6.18 25.25 3.57
CA LEU A 569 7.41 24.85 4.26
C LEU A 569 7.75 23.35 4.08
N PRO A 570 8.07 22.87 2.87
CA PRO A 570 8.48 21.48 2.64
C PRO A 570 9.83 21.16 3.31
N SER A 571 9.98 19.92 3.76
CA SER A 571 11.27 19.33 4.17
C SER A 571 12.17 19.05 2.96
N LEU A 572 13.48 18.86 3.17
CA LEU A 572 14.30 18.22 2.12
C LEU A 572 13.85 16.76 1.95
N HIS A 573 13.86 16.28 0.71
CA HIS A 573 13.29 14.99 0.30
C HIS A 573 11.77 14.84 0.59
N SER A 574 11.03 15.94 0.80
CA SER A 574 9.56 15.87 0.77
C SER A 574 9.06 15.43 -0.60
N LEU A 575 7.92 14.74 -0.63
CA LEU A 575 7.27 14.32 -1.87
C LEU A 575 6.35 15.39 -2.48
N ILE A 576 6.38 16.62 -1.96
CA ILE A 576 5.66 17.75 -2.54
C ILE A 576 6.39 18.19 -3.83
N PRO A 577 5.71 18.30 -4.98
CA PRO A 577 6.31 18.79 -6.21
C PRO A 577 6.92 20.19 -6.06
N GLU A 578 8.12 20.41 -6.61
CA GLU A 578 8.74 21.73 -6.63
C GLU A 578 8.07 22.60 -7.71
N TYR A 579 7.57 23.77 -7.31
CA TYR A 579 7.05 24.77 -8.25
C TYR A 579 8.20 25.57 -8.84
N SER A 580 8.44 25.40 -10.15
CA SER A 580 9.41 26.20 -10.89
C SER A 580 8.74 27.43 -11.49
N GLU A 581 9.01 28.61 -10.91
CA GLU A 581 8.66 29.90 -11.52
C GLU A 581 9.43 30.20 -12.82
N GLN A 582 10.41 29.38 -13.20
CA GLN A 582 11.30 29.67 -14.34
C GLN A 582 10.68 29.38 -15.72
N ASN A 583 9.52 28.72 -15.78
CA ASN A 583 8.77 28.58 -17.02
C ASN A 583 7.70 29.69 -17.11
N GLY A 584 8.16 30.89 -17.48
CA GLY A 584 7.28 31.89 -18.08
C GLY A 584 6.59 31.25 -19.29
N VAL A 585 5.26 31.23 -19.27
CA VAL A 585 4.45 30.52 -20.27
C VAL A 585 4.53 31.26 -21.61
N VAL A 586 5.49 30.88 -22.44
CA VAL A 586 5.38 31.09 -23.89
C VAL A 586 4.39 30.05 -24.40
N ILE A 587 3.16 30.50 -24.68
CA ILE A 587 2.18 29.67 -25.39
C ILE A 587 2.58 29.65 -26.87
N ASP A 588 3.51 28.76 -27.23
CA ASP A 588 3.68 28.33 -28.63
C ASP A 588 2.48 27.45 -29.00
N LEU A 589 1.36 28.10 -29.32
CA LEU A 589 0.25 27.50 -30.04
C LEU A 589 0.78 27.03 -31.42
N PRO A 590 0.56 25.77 -31.83
CA PRO A 590 0.93 25.33 -33.16
C PRO A 590 0.25 26.20 -34.21
N ALA A 591 1.03 26.76 -35.13
CA ALA A 591 0.52 27.62 -36.18
C ALA A 591 -0.39 26.85 -37.15
N LEU A 592 -1.70 26.83 -36.88
CA LEU A 592 -2.71 26.59 -37.90
C LEU A 592 -2.63 27.76 -38.89
N GLY A 593 -2.27 27.44 -40.14
CA GLY A 593 -1.92 28.41 -41.18
C GLY A 593 -3.08 29.25 -41.69
N ILE A 594 -3.56 30.20 -40.88
CA ILE A 594 -4.53 31.23 -41.26
C ILE A 594 -3.81 32.56 -41.24
N SER A 595 -3.56 33.13 -42.42
CA SER A 595 -2.86 34.41 -42.58
C SER A 595 -3.72 35.57 -42.05
N PRO A 596 -3.25 36.36 -41.06
CA PRO A 596 -4.01 37.47 -40.54
C PRO A 596 -3.97 38.67 -41.50
N ARG A 597 -5.14 39.15 -41.93
CA ARG A 597 -5.28 40.41 -42.64
C ARG A 597 -5.00 41.59 -41.70
N THR A 598 -4.10 42.46 -42.11
CA THR A 598 -3.70 43.67 -41.38
C THR A 598 -4.85 44.68 -41.27
N VAL A 599 -5.13 45.18 -40.07
CA VAL A 599 -5.79 46.48 -39.84
C VAL A 599 -4.99 47.20 -38.75
N ALA A 600 -4.72 48.50 -38.98
CA ALA A 600 -3.72 49.26 -38.22
C ALA A 600 -4.21 49.76 -36.85
N ALA A 601 -3.27 49.94 -35.93
CA ALA A 601 -3.48 50.61 -34.64
C ALA A 601 -3.27 52.15 -34.78
N PRO A 602 -3.98 52.97 -34.00
CA PRO A 602 -3.65 54.38 -33.79
C PRO A 602 -2.63 54.56 -32.64
N GLU A 603 -1.80 55.61 -32.75
CA GLU A 603 -0.70 55.93 -31.83
C GLU A 603 -1.13 56.53 -30.47
N PRO A 604 -0.27 56.46 -29.43
CA PRO A 604 -0.56 57.03 -28.11
C PRO A 604 -0.14 58.52 -28.00
N LEU A 605 -0.90 59.31 -27.23
CA LEU A 605 -0.52 60.66 -26.82
C LEU A 605 -0.03 60.71 -25.35
N GLN A 606 0.85 61.68 -25.10
CA GLN A 606 1.72 61.77 -23.93
C GLN A 606 1.02 62.18 -22.64
N ALA A 607 1.57 61.75 -21.49
CA ALA A 607 1.13 62.17 -20.16
C ALA A 607 1.98 63.34 -19.62
N MET A 608 1.34 64.31 -18.95
CA MET A 608 1.99 65.27 -18.07
C MET A 608 1.24 65.44 -16.73
N SER A 609 1.97 65.16 -15.65
CA SER A 609 1.85 65.65 -14.26
C SER A 609 0.62 66.45 -13.81
N THR A 610 -0.05 66.01 -12.73
CA THR A 610 0.03 66.68 -11.40
C THR A 610 -0.69 65.90 -10.28
N GLN A 611 -0.34 66.24 -9.03
CA GLN A 611 -0.79 65.69 -7.73
C GLN A 611 -1.80 66.65 -7.02
N PRO A 612 -2.45 66.32 -5.88
CA PRO A 612 -2.90 65.02 -5.34
C PRO A 612 -4.38 65.15 -4.79
N PRO A 613 -4.90 64.59 -3.65
CA PRO A 613 -6.29 64.08 -3.63
C PRO A 613 -7.27 64.68 -2.58
N HIS A 614 -8.58 64.68 -2.86
CA HIS A 614 -9.61 64.85 -1.83
C HIS A 614 -10.87 63.98 -2.04
N THR A 615 -11.19 63.22 -0.99
CA THR A 615 -12.48 62.67 -0.50
C THR A 615 -13.78 62.73 -1.33
N LEU A 616 -14.44 61.56 -1.41
CA LEU A 616 -15.89 61.18 -1.37
C LEU A 616 -16.94 62.25 -0.98
N PRO A 617 -18.28 62.05 -1.21
CA PRO A 617 -19.04 60.95 -1.87
C PRO A 617 -20.15 61.45 -2.86
N VAL A 618 -21.09 60.56 -3.28
CA VAL A 618 -22.59 60.72 -3.34
C VAL A 618 -23.25 59.96 -4.53
N ILE A 619 -24.29 59.18 -4.20
CA ILE A 619 -25.33 58.52 -5.05
C ILE A 619 -26.58 59.45 -4.96
N PRO A 620 -27.55 59.62 -5.92
CA PRO A 620 -28.37 58.50 -6.46
C PRO A 620 -29.29 58.71 -7.74
N GLN A 621 -30.13 57.68 -8.03
CA GLN A 621 -31.46 57.68 -8.72
C GLN A 621 -31.52 57.79 -10.28
N LEU A 622 -32.08 56.80 -11.01
CA LEU A 622 -33.51 56.49 -11.40
C LEU A 622 -34.01 57.34 -12.61
N SER A 623 -34.88 56.89 -13.54
CA SER A 623 -35.64 55.63 -13.76
C SER A 623 -36.18 55.54 -15.23
N ASP A 624 -36.91 54.43 -15.54
CA ASP A 624 -38.07 54.38 -16.48
C ASP A 624 -37.85 54.51 -18.02
N HIS A 625 -38.67 53.96 -18.96
CA HIS A 625 -39.96 53.22 -18.88
C HIS A 625 -40.33 52.50 -20.22
N ILE A 626 -41.08 51.36 -20.16
CA ILE A 626 -42.15 50.82 -21.08
C ILE A 626 -41.78 50.60 -22.61
N VAL A 627 -42.13 49.51 -23.34
CA VAL A 627 -43.44 49.15 -23.98
C VAL A 627 -43.31 47.80 -24.74
N ARG A 628 -44.34 46.94 -24.67
CA ARG A 628 -44.61 45.69 -25.46
C ARG A 628 -45.48 46.05 -26.69
N PRO A 629 -45.66 45.24 -27.79
CA PRO A 629 -46.51 44.02 -27.70
C PRO A 629 -46.58 42.97 -28.88
N TYR A 630 -47.50 41.98 -28.74
CA TYR A 630 -48.15 41.05 -29.73
C TYR A 630 -47.30 39.96 -30.44
N LEU A 631 -47.49 38.64 -30.15
CA LEU A 631 -48.40 37.60 -30.76
C LEU A 631 -47.93 37.09 -32.17
N GLN A 632 -48.10 35.84 -32.62
CA GLN A 632 -48.99 34.72 -32.22
C GLN A 632 -48.51 33.32 -32.75
N SER A 633 -48.69 32.25 -31.94
CA SER A 633 -49.13 30.85 -32.24
C SER A 633 -48.76 30.05 -33.53
N GLY A 634 -48.45 28.75 -33.38
CA GLY A 634 -48.66 27.72 -34.43
C GLY A 634 -47.89 26.38 -34.24
N GLU A 635 -48.53 25.24 -34.52
CA GLU A 635 -48.05 23.85 -34.30
C GLU A 635 -48.02 23.07 -35.65
N CYS A 636 -47.47 21.85 -35.85
CA CYS A 636 -46.92 20.80 -34.95
C CYS A 636 -45.92 19.86 -35.71
N ASP A 637 -45.48 18.79 -35.03
CA ASP A 637 -45.03 17.46 -35.53
C ASP A 637 -43.77 17.25 -36.41
N SER A 638 -42.79 16.61 -35.75
CA SER A 638 -41.88 15.51 -36.18
C SER A 638 -41.40 15.36 -37.65
N LEU A 639 -40.07 15.26 -37.82
CA LEU A 639 -39.39 14.17 -38.54
C LEU A 639 -37.88 14.13 -38.23
N ASN A 640 -37.27 12.95 -38.24
CA ASN A 640 -35.83 12.76 -37.99
C ASN A 640 -34.99 13.17 -39.21
N PHE A 641 -33.81 13.77 -39.00
CA PHE A 641 -32.55 13.35 -39.65
C PHE A 641 -31.32 13.85 -38.87
N VAL A 642 -30.12 13.56 -39.38
CA VAL A 642 -28.88 13.34 -38.61
C VAL A 642 -27.83 14.44 -38.85
N GLU A 643 -26.93 14.57 -37.86
CA GLU A 643 -25.56 15.13 -37.91
C GLU A 643 -25.25 16.60 -37.56
N GLN A 644 -24.19 16.71 -36.75
CA GLN A 644 -23.18 17.78 -36.63
C GLN A 644 -23.50 19.12 -35.91
N THR A 645 -23.12 19.12 -34.63
CA THR A 645 -22.26 20.12 -33.95
C THR A 645 -22.44 21.62 -34.23
N GLU A 646 -22.81 22.36 -33.18
CA GLU A 646 -21.91 23.38 -32.61
C GLU A 646 -22.30 23.71 -31.15
N PHE A 647 -21.31 24.05 -30.32
CA PHE A 647 -21.47 24.40 -28.90
C PHE A 647 -21.29 25.92 -28.76
N GLU A 648 -22.30 26.64 -28.29
CA GLU A 648 -22.10 27.99 -27.73
C GLU A 648 -21.88 27.93 -26.20
N PRO A 649 -21.03 28.81 -25.63
CA PRO A 649 -20.66 28.73 -24.22
C PRO A 649 -21.70 29.40 -23.32
N ALA A 650 -22.43 28.60 -22.55
CA ALA A 650 -23.31 29.10 -21.50
C ALA A 650 -22.50 29.70 -20.33
N ASN A 651 -22.85 30.93 -19.97
CA ASN A 651 -22.24 31.77 -18.93
C ASN A 651 -22.22 31.07 -17.55
N ILE A 652 -21.04 30.93 -16.93
CA ILE A 652 -20.81 30.10 -15.72
C ILE A 652 -21.11 30.82 -14.39
N PHE A 653 -21.41 32.12 -14.41
CA PHE A 653 -21.54 32.94 -13.19
C PHE A 653 -22.99 33.25 -12.75
N ASP A 654 -23.90 32.28 -12.82
CA ASP A 654 -25.23 32.42 -12.22
C ASP A 654 -25.66 31.14 -11.45
N MET A 655 -25.16 31.02 -10.22
CA MET A 655 -25.70 30.08 -9.22
C MET A 655 -26.12 30.83 -7.97
N GLN A 656 -27.43 31.02 -7.84
CA GLN A 656 -28.06 31.59 -6.67
C GLN A 656 -27.97 30.61 -5.48
N PHE A 657 -27.33 31.03 -4.40
CA PHE A 657 -27.32 30.29 -3.14
C PHE A 657 -28.71 30.30 -2.51
N ASN A 658 -29.34 29.13 -2.36
CA ASN A 658 -30.55 28.98 -1.56
C ASN A 658 -30.42 27.81 -0.56
N GLY A 659 -30.26 28.19 0.71
CA GLY A 659 -30.75 27.49 1.91
C GLY A 659 -30.28 26.06 2.18
N TYR A 660 -29.37 25.89 3.15
CA TYR A 660 -29.46 24.88 4.23
C TYR A 660 -28.43 25.18 5.33
N TYR A 661 -28.84 25.97 6.34
CA TYR A 661 -28.16 26.03 7.64
C TYR A 661 -29.12 26.57 8.70
N ASP A 662 -29.42 25.78 9.73
CA ASP A 662 -30.17 26.21 10.92
C ASP A 662 -29.66 25.40 12.14
N PRO A 663 -28.98 26.04 13.12
CA PRO A 663 -28.28 25.32 14.19
C PRO A 663 -28.78 25.67 15.61
N VAL A 664 -30.07 25.52 15.92
CA VAL A 664 -30.55 25.60 17.32
C VAL A 664 -31.66 24.57 17.63
N GLN A 665 -31.28 23.41 18.18
CA GLN A 665 -32.13 22.64 19.13
C GLN A 665 -31.41 21.42 19.72
N ASN A 666 -30.82 21.58 20.91
CA ASN A 666 -30.97 20.62 22.00
C ASN A 666 -30.30 21.21 23.27
N ASP A 667 -31.12 21.69 24.20
CA ASP A 667 -30.86 21.53 25.63
C ASP A 667 -32.11 21.90 26.45
N LEU A 668 -32.23 21.28 27.64
CA LEU A 668 -33.21 21.56 28.71
C LEU A 668 -34.68 21.16 28.49
N ILE A 669 -34.97 19.86 28.65
CA ILE A 669 -36.19 19.41 29.34
C ILE A 669 -35.81 18.93 30.75
N SER A 670 -36.04 19.76 31.77
CA SER A 670 -36.28 19.32 33.17
C SER A 670 -36.49 20.49 34.15
N ALA A 671 -37.75 20.91 34.34
CA ALA A 671 -38.23 21.51 35.59
C ALA A 671 -39.76 21.42 35.66
N PHE A 672 -40.29 21.19 36.87
CA PHE A 672 -41.70 20.93 37.15
C PHE A 672 -42.40 22.14 37.79
N VAL A 673 -43.70 22.30 37.47
CA VAL A 673 -44.81 22.65 38.40
C VAL A 673 -45.05 24.10 38.87
N VAL A 674 -46.36 24.43 38.85
CA VAL A 674 -47.11 25.67 39.17
C VAL A 674 -46.94 26.83 38.20
#